data_AF-A0A945RXI1-F1
#
_entry.id   AF-A0A945RXI1-F1
#
_cell.length_a   1.000
_cell.length_b   1.000
_cell.length_c   1.000
_cell.angle_alpha   90.00
_cell.angle_beta   90.00
_cell.angle_gamma   90.00
#
_symmetry.space_group_name_H-M   'P 1'
#
loop_
_entity.id
_entity.type
_entity.pdbx_description
1 polymer ?
#
loop_
_entity_poly.entity_id
_entity_poly.type
_entity_poly.pdbx_seq_one_letter_code
_entity_poly.pdbx_strand_id
1 'polypeptide(L)'
;MTPYSQVASTLLRFTIGIFLVVLVSRPAAVGAAQTPSISTSFDAGSGRLKVIVGDRAFEPLRGAGPILLTESGPILPKGQTVSLLGTEERPDGTLVCHYQGTVGETSARFTLELTGSIGDGTVMEFRLRWHSPQRVWAGVSPGVAIGGGRRQPFFFNRVSESYGQASGGCTFHCAGVGVWLHADWDVPVSNLSTCNKQRTIKPAEINTNFPVDLTQDEIAAGNVPFPIAATSDYAPNTAGQRLPLDDTLILRVGHDLWDTVPTPPQASSPYRDELSRSAFLDIWGGHRASQLTHMIGLMGRIVRDRVRFHSILQNWQCGGFDTLQPLSLRMPDYPPNPHVGTVAELRELTETGKRFGRFGFRTNYVYAKPKSPVVVSGEARLSVNSDGSPRRFARFHDIIRLAHRQEAEISALFGANATFSDQLGSAGDCSLYTNYDAETGAPALRQTWAQIKGVCEFLRSAHNGPLSSETLCGDFLLGAWIDAGDYGMFGGNTRALAPDYKLRKLQHLTTFHGMALGYRFFFAPPYGGNDHHQRGDAMYREAGTPADDYRACEVLYGNGAYLYLTSGTRWQHILSEIVIMGRLQQQYALVPVHAIEYYQRDTEKWVDLEALAKSGVNVTPVRWIPQTTTTQIARVRYVNGLEVVVNRSPEPFNAACGNLRTTLPQSGWCAALPNGEFEAYSAWKPGTSERIDHLVDKAVGWEFTDPRDCPDLEVKHPTLKVDARTVVELLPGDRLRIDGEIIPGHLPAPPPLTAIDTDFHQGPQRWHAARDIVRLQQKSDAIALTLCGHDPYIIGPQLDVPGDAVRTLIVTMRTPQAGKAAIFWKTKAEPAFRPGAMKTFPVVAGDVFRTYRIDMHSHSAWKGQMITGLRFDPLAHESDTVVEIQSIRGE
;
A
#
# COMPACT_ATOMS: atom_id res chain seq x y z
N MET A 1 5.46 -24.54 33.35
CA MET A 1 6.58 -25.50 33.23
C MET A 1 6.05 -26.89 33.55
N THR A 2 5.76 -27.66 32.51
CA THR A 2 5.43 -29.10 32.49
C THR A 2 5.38 -29.53 31.01
N PRO A 3 5.61 -30.81 30.69
CA PRO A 3 6.89 -31.47 30.53
C PRO A 3 7.30 -31.60 29.04
N TYR A 4 8.61 -31.63 28.80
CA TYR A 4 9.23 -31.80 27.49
C TYR A 4 8.75 -33.06 26.77
N SER A 5 8.45 -32.92 25.47
CA SER A 5 8.27 -34.02 24.51
C SER A 5 9.58 -34.80 24.35
N GLN A 6 9.51 -36.13 24.37
CA GLN A 6 10.63 -36.96 23.89
C GLN A 6 10.68 -36.87 22.36
N VAL A 7 11.67 -36.15 21.86
CA VAL A 7 12.07 -36.17 20.44
C VAL A 7 12.82 -37.46 20.19
N ALA A 8 12.27 -38.33 19.34
CA ALA A 8 13.01 -39.46 18.79
C ALA A 8 13.37 -39.13 17.34
N SER A 9 14.59 -38.63 17.11
CA SER A 9 15.20 -38.74 15.78
C SER A 9 15.70 -40.17 15.63
N THR A 10 15.23 -40.89 14.62
CA THR A 10 15.77 -42.21 14.29
C THR A 10 15.92 -42.27 12.79
N LEU A 11 17.14 -42.06 12.30
CA LEU A 11 17.51 -42.29 10.92
C LEU A 11 17.58 -43.82 10.70
N LEU A 12 16.62 -44.39 9.98
CA LEU A 12 16.66 -45.80 9.60
C LEU A 12 17.29 -45.91 8.20
N ARG A 13 18.51 -46.46 8.13
CA ARG A 13 19.22 -46.72 6.86
C ARG A 13 18.69 -48.01 6.22
N PHE A 14 18.19 -47.94 4.99
CA PHE A 14 18.05 -49.10 4.11
C PHE A 14 18.77 -48.85 2.77
N THR A 15 19.31 -49.92 2.22
CA THR A 15 20.32 -49.97 1.15
C THR A 15 19.89 -49.33 -0.17
N ILE A 16 20.84 -48.67 -0.85
CA ILE A 16 20.79 -48.05 -2.20
C ILE A 16 19.86 -46.84 -2.34
N GLY A 17 20.41 -45.63 -2.14
CA GLY A 17 19.90 -44.37 -2.72
C GLY A 17 18.70 -43.70 -2.04
N ILE A 18 17.99 -44.37 -1.12
CA ILE A 18 16.83 -43.82 -0.40
C ILE A 18 17.25 -43.41 1.01
N PHE A 19 17.22 -42.10 1.30
CA PHE A 19 17.44 -41.57 2.65
C PHE A 19 16.10 -41.28 3.32
N LEU A 20 15.77 -42.07 4.34
CA LEU A 20 14.58 -41.86 5.15
C LEU A 20 14.89 -40.83 6.26
N VAL A 21 14.71 -39.54 5.97
CA VAL A 21 14.67 -38.51 7.03
C VAL A 21 13.29 -38.56 7.69
N VAL A 22 13.15 -39.43 8.69
CA VAL A 22 11.94 -39.52 9.50
C VAL A 22 12.00 -38.47 10.60
N LEU A 23 11.42 -37.31 10.32
CA LEU A 23 10.92 -36.43 11.38
C LEU A 23 9.52 -36.93 11.72
N VAL A 24 9.19 -37.05 13.01
CA VAL A 24 7.82 -37.37 13.46
C VAL A 24 7.37 -36.28 14.42
N SER A 25 6.35 -35.52 14.04
CA SER A 25 5.57 -34.75 15.00
C SER A 25 4.50 -35.68 15.60
N ARG A 26 4.45 -35.78 16.93
CA ARG A 26 3.38 -36.48 17.66
C ARG A 26 2.61 -35.47 18.50
N PRO A 27 1.28 -35.39 18.40
CA PRO A 27 0.49 -34.53 19.27
C PRO A 27 0.53 -35.01 20.73
N ALA A 28 0.39 -34.08 21.68
CA ALA A 28 0.20 -34.41 23.09
C ALA A 28 -1.13 -35.17 23.27
N ALA A 29 -1.08 -36.35 23.89
CA ALA A 29 -2.25 -37.18 24.09
C ALA A 29 -3.20 -36.57 25.13
N VAL A 30 -4.28 -35.92 24.67
CA VAL A 30 -5.47 -35.68 25.50
C VAL A 30 -6.74 -35.81 24.64
N GLY A 31 -7.49 -36.90 24.84
CA GLY A 31 -8.96 -36.97 24.71
C GLY A 31 -9.66 -36.82 23.36
N ALA A 32 -9.04 -36.29 22.30
CA ALA A 32 -9.63 -36.18 20.96
C ALA A 32 -9.04 -37.22 19.99
N ALA A 33 -9.76 -37.52 18.89
CA ALA A 33 -9.29 -38.40 17.83
C ALA A 33 -7.82 -38.06 17.47
N GLN A 34 -6.94 -39.06 17.47
CA GLN A 34 -5.51 -38.84 17.24
C GLN A 34 -5.30 -38.17 15.88
N THR A 35 -4.80 -36.94 15.88
CA THR A 35 -4.33 -36.27 14.66
C THR A 35 -3.26 -37.14 14.01
N PRO A 36 -3.38 -37.45 12.70
CA PRO A 36 -2.42 -38.32 12.01
C PRO A 36 -0.99 -37.78 12.14
N SER A 37 0.00 -38.65 12.35
CA SER A 37 1.40 -38.21 12.34
C SER A 37 1.82 -37.78 10.93
N ILE A 38 2.57 -36.68 10.85
CA ILE A 38 3.29 -36.29 9.64
C ILE A 38 4.68 -36.92 9.71
N SER A 39 5.17 -37.43 8.58
CA SER A 39 6.56 -37.87 8.39
C SER A 39 6.99 -37.66 6.95
N THR A 40 8.29 -37.79 6.67
CA THR A 40 8.84 -37.56 5.33
C THR A 40 9.83 -38.62 4.90
N SER A 41 10.01 -38.73 3.59
CA SER A 41 11.11 -39.49 2.98
C SER A 41 11.66 -38.74 1.78
N PHE A 42 12.98 -38.75 1.61
CA PHE A 42 13.63 -38.13 0.46
C PHE A 42 14.45 -39.18 -0.31
N ASP A 43 14.11 -39.37 -1.58
CA ASP A 43 14.89 -40.23 -2.47
C ASP A 43 15.92 -39.36 -3.22
N ALA A 44 17.19 -39.50 -2.85
CA ALA A 44 18.27 -38.74 -3.46
C ALA A 44 18.50 -39.14 -4.93
N GLY A 45 18.22 -40.39 -5.31
CA GLY A 45 18.40 -40.87 -6.68
C GLY A 45 17.44 -40.18 -7.65
N SER A 46 16.19 -40.00 -7.23
CA SER A 46 15.15 -39.32 -8.03
C SER A 46 14.94 -37.84 -7.67
N GLY A 47 15.55 -37.36 -6.58
CA GLY A 47 15.34 -36.01 -6.05
C GLY A 47 13.94 -35.78 -5.48
N ARG A 48 13.20 -36.85 -5.12
CA ARG A 48 11.78 -36.77 -4.75
C ARG A 48 11.61 -36.70 -3.24
N LEU A 49 11.01 -35.61 -2.77
CA LEU A 49 10.46 -35.50 -1.42
C LEU A 49 9.04 -36.07 -1.39
N LYS A 50 8.78 -37.01 -0.48
CA LYS A 50 7.42 -37.49 -0.15
C LYS A 50 7.08 -37.08 1.28
N VAL A 51 5.85 -36.60 1.45
CA VAL A 51 5.25 -36.32 2.74
C VAL A 51 4.19 -37.38 3.00
N ILE A 52 4.28 -38.04 4.15
CA ILE A 52 3.41 -39.13 4.58
C ILE A 52 2.60 -38.64 5.78
N VAL A 53 1.27 -38.72 5.68
CA VAL A 53 0.31 -38.30 6.71
C VAL A 53 -0.56 -39.50 7.03
N GLY A 54 -0.35 -40.11 8.19
CA GLY A 54 -0.97 -41.41 8.51
C GLY A 54 -0.57 -42.49 7.50
N ASP A 55 -1.54 -43.00 6.76
CA ASP A 55 -1.38 -44.04 5.72
C ASP A 55 -1.32 -43.47 4.28
N ARG A 56 -1.43 -42.15 4.12
CA ARG A 56 -1.46 -41.48 2.81
C ARG A 56 -0.17 -40.73 2.55
N ALA A 57 0.19 -40.56 1.28
CA ALA A 57 1.39 -39.82 0.90
C ALA A 57 1.14 -38.91 -0.30
N PHE A 58 1.91 -37.82 -0.37
CA PHE A 58 1.93 -36.91 -1.51
C PHE A 58 3.34 -36.35 -1.73
N GLU A 59 3.57 -35.76 -2.90
CA GLU A 59 4.88 -35.23 -3.31
C GLU A 59 4.78 -33.73 -3.55
N PRO A 60 5.31 -32.87 -2.67
CA PRO A 60 5.16 -31.42 -2.78
C PRO A 60 6.03 -30.77 -3.87
N LEU A 61 7.11 -31.44 -4.30
CA LEU A 61 8.21 -30.83 -5.07
C LEU A 61 8.56 -31.61 -6.34
N ARG A 62 7.60 -32.31 -6.95
CA ARG A 62 7.88 -33.14 -8.11
C ARG A 62 8.38 -32.26 -9.27
N GLY A 63 9.54 -32.61 -9.83
CA GLY A 63 10.19 -31.84 -10.90
C GLY A 63 10.90 -30.55 -10.46
N ALA A 64 11.11 -30.35 -9.14
CA ALA A 64 11.90 -29.21 -8.64
C ALA A 64 13.39 -29.35 -8.99
N GLY A 65 14.04 -28.23 -9.31
CA GLY A 65 15.47 -28.20 -9.56
C GLY A 65 15.96 -27.02 -10.41
N PRO A 66 17.30 -26.90 -10.59
CA PRO A 66 17.90 -25.80 -11.32
C PRO A 66 17.57 -25.81 -12.81
N ILE A 67 17.44 -24.63 -13.40
CA ILE A 67 17.17 -24.40 -14.83
C ILE A 67 18.52 -24.16 -15.52
N LEU A 68 18.98 -25.11 -16.33
CA LEU A 68 20.28 -25.03 -17.02
C LEU A 68 20.16 -24.09 -18.22
N LEU A 69 21.10 -23.15 -18.35
CA LEU A 69 21.20 -22.26 -19.50
C LEU A 69 22.08 -22.89 -20.58
N THR A 70 21.51 -23.11 -21.77
CA THR A 70 22.22 -23.58 -22.96
C THR A 70 22.27 -22.48 -24.02
N GLU A 71 22.92 -22.73 -25.16
CA GLU A 71 22.90 -21.82 -26.32
C GLU A 71 21.49 -21.59 -26.86
N SER A 72 20.60 -22.58 -26.74
CA SER A 72 19.20 -22.49 -27.15
C SER A 72 18.29 -21.82 -26.11
N GLY A 73 18.82 -21.45 -24.93
CA GLY A 73 18.09 -20.77 -23.87
C GLY A 73 17.95 -21.59 -22.58
N PRO A 74 17.05 -21.18 -21.67
CA PRO A 74 16.85 -21.86 -20.40
C PRO A 74 16.08 -23.19 -20.58
N ILE A 75 16.62 -24.27 -20.00
CA ILE A 75 16.06 -25.62 -20.04
C ILE A 75 15.59 -26.02 -18.65
N LEU A 76 14.28 -26.26 -18.49
CA LEU A 76 13.67 -26.72 -17.24
C LEU A 76 14.20 -28.11 -16.81
N PRO A 77 14.11 -28.49 -15.52
CA PRO A 77 14.59 -29.78 -15.02
C PRO A 77 14.12 -31.00 -15.84
N LYS A 78 12.87 -31.00 -16.31
CA LYS A 78 12.30 -32.06 -17.16
C LYS A 78 13.05 -32.27 -18.49
N GLY A 79 13.64 -31.21 -19.04
CA GLY A 79 14.43 -31.27 -20.28
C GLY A 79 15.89 -31.66 -20.05
N GLN A 80 16.30 -31.92 -18.81
CA GLN A 80 17.67 -32.24 -18.42
C GLN A 80 17.77 -33.71 -18.01
N THR A 81 18.91 -34.35 -18.29
CA THR A 81 19.28 -35.59 -17.61
C THR A 81 19.99 -35.23 -16.31
N VAL A 82 19.38 -35.53 -15.16
CA VAL A 82 19.96 -35.27 -13.83
C VAL A 82 20.45 -36.58 -13.22
N SER A 83 21.74 -36.66 -12.91
CA SER A 83 22.39 -37.84 -12.31
C SER A 83 22.91 -37.53 -10.91
N LEU A 84 22.59 -38.38 -9.93
CA LEU A 84 23.17 -38.32 -8.59
C LEU A 84 24.63 -38.79 -8.63
N LEU A 85 25.54 -37.96 -8.13
CA LEU A 85 26.98 -38.24 -8.04
C LEU A 85 27.36 -38.79 -6.66
N GLY A 86 26.64 -38.38 -5.61
CA GLY A 86 26.91 -38.79 -4.24
C GLY A 86 26.06 -38.03 -3.22
N THR A 87 26.08 -38.49 -1.99
CA THR A 87 25.38 -37.88 -0.85
C THR A 87 26.30 -37.79 0.36
N GLU A 88 26.16 -36.73 1.14
CA GLU A 88 26.85 -36.49 2.41
C GLU A 88 25.82 -36.10 3.48
N GLU A 89 26.03 -36.51 4.73
CA GLU A 89 25.22 -36.08 5.87
C GLU A 89 26.10 -35.24 6.79
N ARG A 90 25.67 -34.01 7.09
CA ARG A 90 26.39 -33.12 8.01
C ARG A 90 26.04 -33.44 9.47
N PRO A 91 26.91 -33.07 10.43
CA PRO A 91 26.64 -33.30 11.86
C PRO A 91 25.36 -32.65 12.40
N ASP A 92 24.85 -31.62 11.72
CA ASP A 92 23.59 -30.94 12.05
C ASP A 92 22.33 -31.63 11.48
N GLY A 93 22.50 -32.78 10.83
CA GLY A 93 21.42 -33.55 10.20
C GLY A 93 21.04 -33.08 8.80
N THR A 94 21.77 -32.14 8.21
CA THR A 94 21.56 -31.71 6.82
C THR A 94 22.04 -32.79 5.84
N LEU A 95 21.16 -33.20 4.93
CA LEU A 95 21.50 -34.07 3.81
C LEU A 95 21.95 -33.24 2.63
N VAL A 96 23.16 -33.50 2.12
CA VAL A 96 23.73 -32.85 0.94
C VAL A 96 23.76 -33.86 -0.19
N CYS A 97 23.10 -33.56 -1.30
CA CYS A 97 23.08 -34.40 -2.49
C CYS A 97 23.81 -33.70 -3.64
N HIS A 98 24.77 -34.38 -4.26
CA HIS A 98 25.55 -33.85 -5.38
C HIS A 98 24.99 -34.38 -6.69
N TYR A 99 24.66 -33.49 -7.61
CA TYR A 99 24.06 -33.83 -8.90
C TYR A 99 24.85 -33.28 -10.08
N GLN A 100 24.64 -33.90 -11.24
CA GLN A 100 25.04 -33.37 -12.54
C GLN A 100 23.82 -33.29 -13.46
N GLY A 101 23.48 -32.09 -13.91
CA GLY A 101 22.48 -31.85 -14.97
C GLY A 101 23.16 -31.79 -16.33
N THR A 102 22.58 -32.45 -17.33
CA THR A 102 23.12 -32.53 -18.70
C THR A 102 22.04 -32.29 -19.76
N VAL A 103 22.34 -31.47 -20.76
CA VAL A 103 21.53 -31.23 -21.95
C VAL A 103 22.45 -31.22 -23.17
N GLY A 104 22.35 -32.25 -24.02
CA GLY A 104 23.29 -32.44 -25.12
C GLY A 104 24.73 -32.50 -24.60
N GLU A 105 25.60 -31.60 -25.07
CA GLU A 105 26.99 -31.47 -24.63
C GLU A 105 27.17 -30.56 -23.40
N THR A 106 26.14 -29.78 -23.03
CA THR A 106 26.21 -28.89 -21.87
C THR A 106 25.97 -29.68 -20.59
N SER A 107 26.91 -29.65 -19.64
CA SER A 107 26.73 -30.25 -18.32
C SER A 107 27.21 -29.34 -17.20
N ALA A 108 26.52 -29.41 -16.06
CA ALA A 108 26.81 -28.58 -14.90
C ALA A 108 26.49 -29.34 -13.61
N ARG A 109 27.28 -29.11 -12.56
CA ARG A 109 27.11 -29.73 -11.25
C ARG A 109 26.42 -28.77 -10.31
N PHE A 110 25.56 -29.31 -9.45
CA PHE A 110 24.94 -28.57 -8.36
C PHE A 110 24.77 -29.46 -7.14
N THR A 111 24.49 -28.82 -6.01
CA THR A 111 24.15 -29.48 -4.76
C THR A 111 22.75 -29.11 -4.35
N LEU A 112 22.06 -30.05 -3.72
CA LEU A 112 20.82 -29.83 -2.98
C LEU A 112 21.10 -30.14 -1.51
N GLU A 113 21.03 -29.12 -0.66
CA GLU A 113 21.07 -29.28 0.79
C GLU A 113 19.63 -29.31 1.31
N LEU A 114 19.29 -30.35 2.05
CA LEU A 114 17.98 -30.55 2.67
C LEU A 114 18.14 -30.58 4.18
N THR A 115 17.54 -29.60 4.85
CA THR A 115 17.43 -29.55 6.32
C THR A 115 15.96 -29.60 6.69
N GLY A 116 15.58 -30.56 7.53
CA GLY A 116 14.24 -30.65 8.10
C GLY A 116 14.25 -30.27 9.57
N SER A 117 13.24 -29.54 10.02
CA SER A 117 13.03 -29.22 11.42
C SER A 117 11.57 -29.39 11.79
N ILE A 118 11.33 -29.76 13.04
CA ILE A 118 10.00 -29.68 13.64
C ILE A 118 10.00 -28.34 14.37
N GLY A 119 9.08 -27.44 14.00
CA GLY A 119 9.01 -26.09 14.55
C GLY A 119 8.57 -26.07 16.02
N ASP A 120 7.43 -25.44 16.30
CA ASP A 120 6.76 -25.42 17.61
C ASP A 120 6.14 -26.77 18.03
N GLY A 121 6.34 -27.82 17.23
CA GLY A 121 5.83 -29.18 17.49
C GLY A 121 4.63 -29.59 16.63
N THR A 122 3.99 -28.65 15.91
CA THR A 122 2.80 -28.93 15.07
C THR A 122 3.09 -28.82 13.56
N VAL A 123 4.15 -28.11 13.17
CA VAL A 123 4.55 -27.90 11.77
C VAL A 123 5.93 -28.49 11.48
N MET A 124 6.04 -29.18 10.34
CA MET A 124 7.33 -29.56 9.75
C MET A 124 7.79 -28.50 8.77
N GLU A 125 9.02 -28.00 8.93
CA GLU A 125 9.66 -27.06 8.01
C GLU A 125 10.86 -27.74 7.33
N PHE A 126 10.91 -27.63 6.00
CA PHE A 126 12.01 -28.07 5.16
C PHE A 126 12.66 -26.87 4.49
N ARG A 127 13.98 -26.81 4.54
CA ARG A 127 14.81 -25.87 3.78
C ARG A 127 15.53 -26.64 2.69
N LEU A 128 15.26 -26.28 1.44
CA LEU A 128 15.87 -26.86 0.25
C LEU A 128 16.75 -25.83 -0.41
N ARG A 129 18.07 -25.96 -0.29
CA ARG A 129 19.04 -25.04 -0.86
C ARG A 129 19.71 -25.65 -2.08
N TRP A 130 19.52 -25.04 -3.24
CA TRP A 130 20.26 -25.38 -4.45
C TRP A 130 21.48 -24.49 -4.58
N HIS A 131 22.65 -25.10 -4.70
CA HIS A 131 23.91 -24.36 -4.77
C HIS A 131 24.83 -24.87 -5.88
N SER A 132 25.43 -23.95 -6.64
CA SER A 132 26.51 -24.23 -7.59
C SER A 132 27.37 -22.98 -7.83
N PRO A 133 28.72 -23.08 -7.80
CA PRO A 133 29.61 -21.98 -8.15
C PRO A 133 29.59 -21.63 -9.65
N GLN A 134 29.12 -22.55 -10.51
CA GLN A 134 28.99 -22.31 -11.94
C GLN A 134 27.86 -21.30 -12.23
N ARG A 135 28.04 -20.44 -13.24
CA ARG A 135 27.12 -19.35 -13.60
C ARG A 135 26.30 -19.66 -14.86
N VAL A 136 26.02 -20.94 -15.06
CA VAL A 136 25.29 -21.50 -16.22
C VAL A 136 23.83 -21.79 -15.88
N TRP A 137 23.29 -21.16 -14.84
CA TRP A 137 21.94 -21.38 -14.35
C TRP A 137 21.08 -20.14 -14.61
N ALA A 138 19.85 -20.38 -15.08
CA ALA A 138 18.84 -19.35 -15.29
C ALA A 138 17.93 -19.16 -14.06
N GLY A 139 18.00 -20.07 -13.08
CA GLY A 139 17.20 -20.03 -11.85
C GLY A 139 16.85 -21.42 -11.35
N VAL A 140 15.78 -21.53 -10.57
CA VAL A 140 15.30 -22.79 -9.98
C VAL A 140 13.79 -22.89 -10.15
N SER A 141 13.34 -24.02 -10.69
CA SER A 141 11.92 -24.37 -10.68
C SER A 141 11.56 -24.99 -9.32
N PRO A 142 10.51 -24.53 -8.65
CA PRO A 142 10.04 -25.13 -7.39
C PRO A 142 9.29 -26.46 -7.63
N GLY A 143 9.17 -26.91 -8.89
CA GLY A 143 8.36 -28.08 -9.23
C GLY A 143 6.89 -27.87 -8.91
N VAL A 144 6.20 -28.97 -8.65
CA VAL A 144 4.76 -28.98 -8.36
C VAL A 144 4.39 -30.02 -7.31
N ALA A 145 3.27 -29.78 -6.62
CA ALA A 145 2.70 -30.74 -5.70
C ALA A 145 1.74 -31.72 -6.41
N ILE A 146 1.86 -33.02 -6.13
CA ILE A 146 1.05 -34.12 -6.69
C ILE A 146 0.60 -35.08 -5.57
N GLY A 147 -0.64 -35.58 -5.62
CA GLY A 147 -1.13 -36.64 -4.71
C GLY A 147 -1.93 -36.18 -3.48
N GLY A 148 -2.49 -34.97 -3.46
CA GLY A 148 -3.09 -34.35 -2.26
C GLY A 148 -4.60 -34.06 -2.29
N GLY A 149 -5.36 -34.49 -3.31
CA GLY A 149 -6.83 -34.33 -3.37
C GLY A 149 -7.33 -32.87 -3.30
N ARG A 150 -6.89 -32.05 -4.25
CA ARG A 150 -7.00 -30.57 -4.32
C ARG A 150 -8.36 -29.96 -3.90
N ARG A 151 -8.31 -28.74 -3.32
CA ARG A 151 -9.42 -27.76 -3.38
C ARG A 151 -9.04 -26.42 -4.04
N GLN A 152 -8.07 -25.62 -3.57
CA GLN A 152 -7.58 -24.38 -4.24
C GLN A 152 -6.36 -23.73 -3.52
N PRO A 153 -5.54 -22.89 -4.21
CA PRO A 153 -4.50 -22.06 -3.59
C PRO A 153 -5.06 -20.88 -2.79
N PHE A 154 -4.34 -20.50 -1.73
CA PHE A 154 -4.53 -19.29 -0.95
C PHE A 154 -3.22 -18.49 -0.91
N PHE A 155 -3.32 -17.18 -1.04
CA PHE A 155 -2.17 -16.28 -1.02
C PHE A 155 -2.23 -15.38 0.21
N PHE A 156 -1.60 -15.84 1.28
CA PHE A 156 -1.47 -15.11 2.54
C PHE A 156 -0.14 -14.35 2.56
N ASN A 157 -0.05 -13.33 1.70
CA ASN A 157 1.07 -12.40 1.63
C ASN A 157 0.58 -11.03 1.16
N ARG A 158 1.30 -9.96 1.52
CA ARG A 158 0.85 -8.59 1.25
C ARG A 158 0.78 -8.27 -0.24
N VAL A 159 1.70 -8.79 -1.05
CA VAL A 159 1.73 -8.52 -2.51
C VAL A 159 0.43 -8.98 -3.17
N SER A 160 0.01 -10.19 -2.85
CA SER A 160 -1.18 -10.81 -3.43
C SER A 160 -2.45 -10.17 -2.91
N GLU A 161 -2.50 -9.91 -1.61
CA GLU A 161 -3.64 -9.28 -0.97
C GLU A 161 -3.85 -7.85 -1.49
N SER A 162 -2.80 -7.04 -1.65
CA SER A 162 -2.93 -5.67 -2.16
C SER A 162 -3.44 -5.63 -3.60
N TYR A 163 -2.77 -6.31 -4.53
CA TYR A 163 -3.05 -6.19 -5.97
C TYR A 163 -4.14 -7.14 -6.46
N GLY A 164 -4.51 -8.14 -5.65
CA GLY A 164 -5.39 -9.23 -6.07
C GLY A 164 -4.77 -10.04 -7.20
N GLN A 165 -3.47 -10.33 -7.08
CA GLN A 165 -2.69 -11.12 -8.04
C GLN A 165 -2.08 -12.33 -7.32
N ALA A 166 -2.01 -13.48 -7.97
CA ALA A 166 -1.27 -14.63 -7.46
C ALA A 166 0.24 -14.35 -7.53
N SER A 167 0.87 -14.06 -6.39
CA SER A 167 2.30 -13.68 -6.32
C SER A 167 2.96 -14.16 -5.04
N GLY A 168 4.25 -14.48 -5.10
CA GLY A 168 5.04 -14.90 -3.93
C GLY A 168 4.63 -16.25 -3.36
N GLY A 169 4.81 -16.43 -2.05
CA GLY A 169 4.50 -17.66 -1.35
C GLY A 169 3.03 -18.07 -1.42
N CYS A 170 2.80 -19.38 -1.48
CA CYS A 170 1.46 -19.94 -1.69
C CYS A 170 1.11 -20.98 -0.63
N THR A 171 -0.15 -21.01 -0.21
CA THR A 171 -0.69 -21.89 0.82
C THR A 171 -1.81 -22.76 0.27
N PHE A 172 -1.85 -24.05 0.61
CA PHE A 172 -2.79 -25.01 0.04
C PHE A 172 -3.32 -25.96 1.09
N HIS A 173 -4.59 -26.32 0.98
CA HIS A 173 -5.14 -27.45 1.72
C HIS A 173 -5.08 -28.71 0.85
N CYS A 174 -4.30 -29.70 1.29
CA CYS A 174 -4.20 -31.02 0.70
C CYS A 174 -5.32 -31.91 1.27
N ALA A 175 -6.57 -31.72 0.83
CA ALA A 175 -7.74 -32.36 1.43
C ALA A 175 -7.73 -33.90 1.36
N GLY A 176 -7.03 -34.48 0.37
CA GLY A 176 -6.83 -35.92 0.27
C GLY A 176 -5.99 -36.52 1.40
N VAL A 177 -5.20 -35.70 2.10
CA VAL A 177 -4.35 -36.14 3.23
C VAL A 177 -4.58 -35.36 4.53
N GLY A 178 -5.36 -34.28 4.50
CA GLY A 178 -5.78 -33.52 5.68
C GLY A 178 -4.69 -32.63 6.29
N VAL A 179 -3.84 -32.02 5.46
CA VAL A 179 -2.81 -31.06 5.89
C VAL A 179 -2.81 -29.80 5.04
N TRP A 180 -2.21 -28.76 5.59
CA TRP A 180 -1.84 -27.53 4.91
C TRP A 180 -0.38 -27.57 4.49
N LEU A 181 -0.10 -26.91 3.36
CA LEU A 181 1.23 -26.72 2.82
C LEU A 181 1.44 -25.24 2.54
N HIS A 182 2.59 -24.68 2.92
CA HIS A 182 3.04 -23.35 2.50
C HIS A 182 4.44 -23.43 1.91
N ALA A 183 4.71 -22.72 0.82
CA ALA A 183 6.07 -22.60 0.30
C ALA A 183 6.38 -21.20 -0.25
N ASP A 184 7.62 -20.74 -0.02
CA ASP A 184 8.16 -19.49 -0.56
C ASP A 184 9.70 -19.52 -0.60
N TRP A 185 10.30 -18.62 -1.38
CA TRP A 185 11.76 -18.44 -1.42
C TRP A 185 12.26 -17.64 -0.21
N ASP A 186 13.33 -18.10 0.41
CA ASP A 186 14.07 -17.34 1.43
C ASP A 186 14.95 -16.28 0.74
N VAL A 187 14.30 -15.18 0.32
CA VAL A 187 14.93 -14.09 -0.44
C VAL A 187 16.19 -13.55 0.25
N PRO A 188 16.23 -13.29 1.58
CA PRO A 188 17.43 -12.79 2.26
C PRO A 188 18.71 -13.60 2.04
N VAL A 189 18.62 -14.91 1.85
CA VAL A 189 19.77 -15.80 1.63
C VAL A 189 19.95 -16.22 0.18
N SER A 190 18.99 -15.89 -0.70
CA SER A 190 18.97 -16.36 -2.09
C SER A 190 19.66 -15.39 -3.06
N ASN A 191 20.18 -15.89 -4.19
CA ASN A 191 20.85 -15.15 -5.26
C ASN A 191 19.90 -14.71 -6.38
N LEU A 192 18.63 -15.16 -6.36
CA LEU A 192 17.64 -14.80 -7.36
C LEU A 192 17.47 -13.28 -7.55
N SER A 193 17.32 -12.87 -8.81
CA SER A 193 17.17 -11.47 -9.22
C SER A 193 15.71 -11.05 -9.34
N THR A 194 14.80 -12.01 -9.57
CA THR A 194 13.35 -11.84 -9.58
C THR A 194 12.67 -13.21 -9.45
N CYS A 195 11.35 -13.20 -9.26
CA CYS A 195 10.50 -14.38 -9.29
C CYS A 195 9.57 -14.31 -10.50
N ASN A 196 9.59 -15.32 -11.36
CA ASN A 196 8.69 -15.41 -12.50
C ASN A 196 7.34 -16.00 -12.07
N LYS A 197 6.27 -15.21 -12.26
CA LYS A 197 4.90 -15.58 -11.94
C LYS A 197 4.32 -16.39 -13.09
N GLN A 198 4.10 -17.70 -12.90
CA GLN A 198 3.38 -18.47 -13.91
C GLN A 198 1.94 -17.95 -14.03
N ARG A 199 1.57 -17.51 -15.23
CA ARG A 199 0.20 -17.10 -15.58
C ARG A 199 -0.69 -18.33 -15.74
N THR A 200 -1.98 -18.14 -15.51
CA THR A 200 -3.10 -19.08 -15.57
C THR A 200 -2.86 -20.31 -16.45
N ILE A 201 -3.09 -21.49 -15.90
CA ILE A 201 -2.74 -22.77 -16.54
C ILE A 201 -4.02 -23.48 -16.99
N LYS A 202 -4.12 -23.75 -18.29
CA LYS A 202 -5.18 -24.60 -18.82
C LYS A 202 -4.83 -26.07 -18.56
N PRO A 203 -5.80 -26.94 -18.27
CA PRO A 203 -5.55 -28.36 -18.04
C PRO A 203 -4.75 -29.07 -19.15
N ALA A 204 -5.00 -28.72 -20.42
CA ALA A 204 -4.29 -29.27 -21.58
C ALA A 204 -2.81 -28.83 -21.67
N GLU A 205 -2.41 -27.79 -20.94
CA GLU A 205 -1.07 -27.21 -20.96
C GLU A 205 -0.26 -27.61 -19.72
N ILE A 206 -0.81 -28.42 -18.80
CA ILE A 206 -0.16 -28.81 -17.53
C ILE A 206 1.20 -29.48 -17.77
N ASN A 207 1.25 -30.55 -18.56
CA ASN A 207 2.52 -31.29 -18.80
C ASN A 207 3.50 -30.49 -19.69
N THR A 208 3.03 -29.42 -20.34
CA THR A 208 3.84 -28.48 -21.15
C THR A 208 4.40 -27.35 -20.30
N ASN A 209 3.62 -26.85 -19.32
CA ASN A 209 3.95 -25.71 -18.47
C ASN A 209 4.66 -26.10 -17.16
N PHE A 210 4.59 -27.37 -16.77
CA PHE A 210 5.22 -27.90 -15.55
C PHE A 210 6.23 -29.01 -15.85
N PRO A 211 7.29 -29.13 -15.04
CA PRO A 211 8.32 -30.16 -15.20
C PRO A 211 7.85 -31.54 -14.71
N VAL A 212 6.64 -31.98 -15.09
CA VAL A 212 6.07 -33.29 -14.72
C VAL A 212 5.36 -33.97 -15.89
N ASP A 213 5.26 -35.29 -15.79
CA ASP A 213 4.49 -36.15 -16.69
C ASP A 213 3.39 -36.83 -15.89
N LEU A 214 2.20 -36.22 -15.90
CA LEU A 214 1.00 -36.87 -15.38
C LEU A 214 0.29 -37.70 -16.44
N THR A 215 -0.20 -38.87 -16.04
CA THR A 215 -1.14 -39.66 -16.85
C THR A 215 -2.53 -39.01 -16.90
N GLN A 216 -3.33 -39.36 -17.91
CA GLN A 216 -4.72 -38.91 -17.98
C GLN A 216 -5.54 -39.39 -16.78
N ASP A 217 -5.21 -40.57 -16.23
CA ASP A 217 -5.87 -41.11 -15.04
C ASP A 217 -5.50 -40.32 -13.77
N GLU A 218 -4.25 -39.89 -13.63
CA GLU A 218 -3.83 -38.99 -12.54
C GLU A 218 -4.55 -37.65 -12.64
N ILE A 219 -4.69 -37.09 -13.85
CA ILE A 219 -5.45 -35.86 -14.09
C ILE A 219 -6.93 -36.05 -13.74
N ALA A 220 -7.54 -37.16 -14.21
CA ALA A 220 -8.94 -37.49 -13.96
C ALA A 220 -9.24 -37.77 -12.48
N ALA A 221 -8.28 -38.31 -11.73
CA ALA A 221 -8.37 -38.53 -10.28
C ALA A 221 -8.21 -37.23 -9.44
N GLY A 222 -8.06 -36.07 -10.08
CA GLY A 222 -7.92 -34.78 -9.39
C GLY A 222 -6.50 -34.48 -8.90
N ASN A 223 -5.48 -35.23 -9.34
CA ASN A 223 -4.06 -34.96 -9.03
C ASN A 223 -3.46 -33.88 -9.94
N VAL A 224 -4.19 -32.81 -10.22
CA VAL A 224 -3.70 -31.70 -11.06
C VAL A 224 -2.47 -31.05 -10.38
N PRO A 225 -1.28 -31.01 -11.02
CA PRO A 225 -0.10 -30.41 -10.43
C PRO A 225 -0.30 -28.91 -10.31
N PHE A 226 0.28 -28.34 -9.26
CA PHE A 226 0.27 -26.90 -9.05
C PHE A 226 1.63 -26.43 -8.57
N PRO A 227 2.07 -25.22 -8.97
CA PRO A 227 3.33 -24.68 -8.51
C PRO A 227 3.15 -24.30 -7.05
N ILE A 228 4.04 -24.78 -6.19
CA ILE A 228 3.96 -24.48 -4.77
C ILE A 228 4.56 -23.10 -4.42
N ALA A 229 5.38 -22.56 -5.33
CA ALA A 229 5.99 -21.23 -5.28
C ALA A 229 6.20 -20.68 -6.70
N ALA A 230 6.62 -19.43 -6.83
CA ALA A 230 7.06 -18.87 -8.11
C ALA A 230 8.40 -19.49 -8.57
N THR A 231 8.72 -19.43 -9.87
CA THR A 231 10.06 -19.83 -10.35
C THR A 231 11.08 -18.75 -10.00
N SER A 232 12.23 -19.11 -9.43
CA SER A 232 13.31 -18.14 -9.24
C SER A 232 14.01 -17.86 -10.57
N ASP A 233 14.41 -16.62 -10.81
CA ASP A 233 15.03 -16.19 -12.07
C ASP A 233 16.30 -15.39 -11.83
N TYR A 234 17.31 -15.73 -12.62
CA TYR A 234 18.62 -15.11 -12.64
C TYR A 234 18.68 -14.39 -13.97
N ALA A 235 18.66 -13.06 -13.96
CA ALA A 235 18.92 -12.24 -15.13
C ALA A 235 20.36 -11.66 -15.04
N PRO A 236 21.06 -11.50 -16.17
CA PRO A 236 22.42 -11.00 -16.16
C PRO A 236 22.44 -9.47 -15.94
N ASN A 237 23.55 -8.92 -15.47
CA ASN A 237 23.76 -7.47 -15.55
C ASN A 237 24.00 -7.02 -17.01
N THR A 238 24.13 -5.70 -17.21
CA THR A 238 24.41 -5.11 -18.53
C THR A 238 25.73 -5.55 -19.18
N ALA A 239 26.63 -6.21 -18.42
CA ALA A 239 27.86 -6.84 -18.92
C ALA A 239 27.72 -8.37 -19.14
N GLY A 240 26.51 -8.93 -19.07
CA GLY A 240 26.25 -10.35 -19.26
C GLY A 240 26.56 -11.24 -18.05
N GLN A 241 26.94 -10.67 -16.90
CA GLN A 241 27.37 -11.44 -15.74
C GLN A 241 26.19 -11.84 -14.85
N ARG A 242 26.24 -13.08 -14.35
CA ARG A 242 25.26 -13.67 -13.41
C ARG A 242 25.90 -13.98 -12.08
N LEU A 243 25.10 -14.06 -11.02
CA LEU A 243 25.51 -14.66 -9.75
C LEU A 243 25.54 -16.20 -9.85
N PRO A 244 26.36 -16.88 -9.04
CA PRO A 244 26.30 -18.34 -8.92
C PRO A 244 24.95 -18.78 -8.37
N LEU A 245 24.52 -20.01 -8.68
CA LEU A 245 23.29 -20.56 -8.12
C LEU A 245 23.40 -20.69 -6.60
N ASP A 246 22.49 -20.04 -5.87
CA ASP A 246 22.38 -20.16 -4.42
C ASP A 246 20.98 -19.69 -3.97
N ASP A 247 19.99 -20.58 -4.05
CA ASP A 247 18.61 -20.25 -3.66
C ASP A 247 18.09 -21.26 -2.64
N THR A 248 17.33 -20.78 -1.65
CA THR A 248 16.69 -21.62 -0.64
C THR A 248 15.17 -21.50 -0.73
N LEU A 249 14.49 -22.63 -0.92
CA LEU A 249 13.04 -22.74 -0.81
C LEU A 249 12.66 -23.24 0.59
N ILE A 250 11.71 -22.57 1.24
CA ILE A 250 11.13 -23.00 2.51
C ILE A 250 9.80 -23.69 2.20
N LEU A 251 9.61 -24.89 2.74
CA LEU A 251 8.37 -25.66 2.66
C LEU A 251 7.89 -25.98 4.08
N ARG A 252 6.66 -25.60 4.41
CA ARG A 252 6.01 -25.86 5.70
C ARG A 252 4.80 -26.77 5.51
N VAL A 253 4.63 -27.76 6.38
CA VAL A 253 3.49 -28.69 6.37
C VAL A 253 2.94 -28.86 7.78
N GLY A 254 1.63 -28.67 7.96
CA GLY A 254 0.96 -28.76 9.27
C GLY A 254 -0.54 -29.07 9.16
N HIS A 255 -1.20 -29.36 10.27
CA HIS A 255 -2.65 -29.66 10.28
C HIS A 255 -3.55 -28.42 10.33
N ASP A 256 -3.02 -27.33 10.85
CA ASP A 256 -3.73 -26.08 11.07
C ASP A 256 -3.21 -25.00 10.11
N LEU A 257 -4.13 -24.22 9.56
CA LEU A 257 -3.83 -23.24 8.52
C LEU A 257 -2.82 -22.19 9.05
N TRP A 258 -3.13 -21.61 10.20
CA TRP A 258 -2.40 -20.46 10.72
C TRP A 258 -1.04 -20.82 11.30
N ASP A 259 -0.82 -22.07 11.71
CA ASP A 259 0.51 -22.54 12.12
C ASP A 259 1.41 -22.72 10.89
N THR A 260 0.81 -23.18 9.77
CA THR A 260 1.50 -23.42 8.51
C THR A 260 1.91 -22.12 7.82
N VAL A 261 1.05 -21.10 7.82
CA VAL A 261 1.36 -19.76 7.26
C VAL A 261 2.46 -19.10 8.10
N PRO A 262 3.58 -18.68 7.50
CA PRO A 262 4.69 -18.10 8.25
C PRO A 262 4.30 -16.76 8.87
N THR A 263 4.88 -16.49 10.04
CA THR A 263 4.87 -15.15 10.64
C THR A 263 6.12 -14.42 10.18
N PRO A 264 6.02 -13.20 9.62
CA PRO A 264 7.20 -12.44 9.24
C PRO A 264 8.16 -12.26 10.43
N PRO A 265 9.47 -12.52 10.26
CA PRO A 265 10.41 -12.64 11.39
C PRO A 265 10.96 -11.30 11.88
N GLN A 266 10.71 -10.20 11.18
CA GLN A 266 11.26 -8.89 11.53
C GLN A 266 10.66 -8.33 12.82
N ALA A 267 11.42 -7.46 13.49
CA ALA A 267 10.98 -6.81 14.71
C ALA A 267 9.81 -5.84 14.45
N SER A 268 9.01 -5.61 15.49
CA SER A 268 7.98 -4.58 15.48
C SER A 268 8.56 -3.17 15.39
N SER A 269 7.76 -2.23 14.87
CA SER A 269 8.10 -0.82 14.87
C SER A 269 8.28 -0.31 16.31
N PRO A 270 9.35 0.48 16.57
CA PRO A 270 9.53 1.15 17.86
C PRO A 270 8.48 2.24 18.12
N TYR A 271 7.77 2.70 17.08
CA TYR A 271 6.73 3.73 17.18
C TYR A 271 5.31 3.16 17.23
N ARG A 272 5.13 1.83 17.15
CA ARG A 272 3.80 1.22 17.02
C ARG A 272 2.83 1.67 18.13
N ASP A 273 3.30 1.76 19.38
CA ASP A 273 2.49 2.12 20.55
C ASP A 273 2.07 3.60 20.48
N GLU A 274 2.95 4.47 20.00
CA GLU A 274 2.62 5.86 19.71
C GLU A 274 1.60 5.96 18.58
N LEU A 275 1.87 5.30 17.45
CA LEU A 275 1.03 5.31 16.25
C LEU A 275 -0.35 4.71 16.48
N SER A 276 -0.47 3.72 17.38
CA SER A 276 -1.76 3.12 17.78
C SER A 276 -2.69 4.11 18.48
N ARG A 277 -2.18 5.26 18.93
CA ARG A 277 -2.91 6.36 19.56
C ARG A 277 -2.97 7.61 18.67
N SER A 278 -2.43 7.52 17.46
CA SER A 278 -2.36 8.62 16.51
C SER A 278 -3.27 8.35 15.31
N ALA A 279 -4.17 9.29 15.01
CA ALA A 279 -4.88 9.30 13.74
C ALA A 279 -3.93 9.80 12.64
N PHE A 280 -3.92 9.12 11.49
CA PHE A 280 -3.09 9.51 10.34
C PHE A 280 -3.81 10.61 9.55
N LEU A 281 -3.28 11.83 9.62
CA LEU A 281 -3.70 12.94 8.76
C LEU A 281 -2.86 12.90 7.48
N ASP A 282 -3.45 12.37 6.42
CA ASP A 282 -2.85 12.32 5.09
C ASP A 282 -3.27 13.58 4.31
N ILE A 283 -2.39 14.60 4.33
CA ILE A 283 -2.75 15.97 3.93
C ILE A 283 -2.41 16.19 2.45
N TRP A 284 -3.45 16.16 1.63
CA TRP A 284 -3.41 16.39 0.19
C TRP A 284 -3.81 17.82 -0.18
N GLY A 285 -3.58 18.19 -1.45
CA GLY A 285 -3.63 19.56 -1.94
C GLY A 285 -4.96 20.32 -1.72
N GLY A 286 -4.89 21.63 -1.94
CA GLY A 286 -6.04 22.55 -1.87
C GLY A 286 -6.07 23.44 -0.62
N HIS A 287 -5.19 23.22 0.35
CA HIS A 287 -5.04 24.06 1.53
C HIS A 287 -3.68 24.75 1.55
N ARG A 288 -3.68 26.03 1.95
CA ARG A 288 -2.47 26.75 2.34
C ARG A 288 -2.04 26.33 3.74
N ALA A 289 -0.76 26.52 4.07
CA ALA A 289 -0.20 26.20 5.37
C ALA A 289 -0.97 26.87 6.52
N SER A 290 -1.39 28.13 6.37
CA SER A 290 -2.21 28.84 7.37
C SER A 290 -3.59 28.21 7.60
N GLN A 291 -4.24 27.69 6.55
CA GLN A 291 -5.52 26.99 6.67
C GLN A 291 -5.34 25.66 7.40
N LEU A 292 -4.27 24.93 7.09
CA LEU A 292 -3.93 23.69 7.78
C LEU A 292 -3.58 23.92 9.25
N THR A 293 -2.82 24.97 9.56
CA THR A 293 -2.50 25.38 10.94
C THR A 293 -3.77 25.60 11.75
N HIS A 294 -4.73 26.35 11.18
CA HIS A 294 -6.03 26.58 11.80
C HIS A 294 -6.81 25.28 12.02
N MET A 295 -6.95 24.45 10.97
CA MET A 295 -7.71 23.21 11.04
C MET A 295 -7.11 22.20 12.03
N ILE A 296 -5.80 21.96 11.99
CA ILE A 296 -5.12 21.05 12.92
C ILE A 296 -5.20 21.58 14.35
N GLY A 297 -5.09 22.90 14.55
CA GLY A 297 -5.30 23.53 15.85
C GLY A 297 -6.70 23.27 16.43
N LEU A 298 -7.73 23.34 15.59
CA LEU A 298 -9.11 23.02 15.98
C LEU A 298 -9.28 21.53 16.28
N MET A 299 -8.75 20.63 15.43
CA MET A 299 -8.78 19.19 15.68
C MET A 299 -8.13 18.85 17.04
N GLY A 300 -6.97 19.46 17.33
CA GLY A 300 -6.27 19.29 18.60
C GLY A 300 -7.09 19.75 19.82
N ARG A 301 -7.77 20.90 19.71
CA ARG A 301 -8.70 21.38 20.76
C ARG A 301 -9.86 20.43 20.98
N ILE A 302 -10.43 19.87 19.90
CA ILE A 302 -11.56 18.93 19.96
C ILE A 302 -11.18 17.65 20.71
N VAL A 303 -10.01 17.06 20.38
CA VAL A 303 -9.63 15.75 20.91
C VAL A 303 -8.98 15.79 22.29
N ARG A 304 -8.65 16.97 22.83
CA ARG A 304 -8.20 17.17 24.24
C ARG A 304 -7.09 16.19 24.68
N ASP A 305 -6.07 16.03 23.86
CA ASP A 305 -4.94 15.09 24.05
C ASP A 305 -5.32 13.59 24.15
N ARG A 306 -6.59 13.21 23.96
CA ARG A 306 -7.05 11.81 23.97
C ARG A 306 -6.74 11.06 22.68
N VAL A 307 -6.48 11.79 21.60
CA VAL A 307 -6.05 11.30 20.30
C VAL A 307 -4.89 12.18 19.84
N ARG A 308 -3.80 11.57 19.38
CA ARG A 308 -2.66 12.27 18.78
C ARG A 308 -2.81 12.26 17.26
N PHE A 309 -1.97 13.02 16.56
CA PHE A 309 -1.94 13.01 15.09
C PHE A 309 -0.58 12.59 14.56
N HIS A 310 -0.57 11.74 13.53
CA HIS A 310 0.58 11.55 12.66
C HIS A 310 0.26 12.26 11.35
N SER A 311 0.86 13.41 11.10
CA SER A 311 0.47 14.30 10.01
C SER A 311 1.53 14.33 8.93
N ILE A 312 1.15 14.02 7.69
CA ILE A 312 2.06 14.07 6.54
C ILE A 312 1.52 15.05 5.50
N LEU A 313 2.34 16.05 5.14
CA LEU A 313 2.03 16.97 4.06
C LEU A 313 2.53 16.43 2.72
N GLN A 314 1.62 16.16 1.77
CA GLN A 314 1.90 15.43 0.53
C GLN A 314 2.43 16.34 -0.61
N ASN A 315 1.81 17.51 -0.83
CA ASN A 315 1.99 18.31 -2.06
C ASN A 315 2.90 19.55 -1.91
N TRP A 316 3.84 19.54 -0.95
CA TRP A 316 4.67 20.68 -0.58
C TRP A 316 5.94 20.89 -1.43
N GLN A 317 6.34 19.86 -2.18
CA GLN A 317 7.63 19.74 -2.87
C GLN A 317 7.83 20.84 -3.92
N CYS A 318 9.08 21.23 -4.18
CA CYS A 318 9.42 22.21 -5.21
C CYS A 318 8.80 21.86 -6.57
N GLY A 319 8.18 22.84 -7.22
CA GLY A 319 7.48 22.66 -8.50
C GLY A 319 6.11 21.98 -8.37
N GLY A 320 5.78 21.42 -7.20
CA GLY A 320 4.53 20.70 -6.94
C GLY A 320 4.70 19.18 -6.89
N PHE A 321 3.55 18.50 -6.76
CA PHE A 321 3.49 17.05 -6.59
C PHE A 321 4.17 16.30 -7.75
N ASP A 322 5.14 15.44 -7.41
CA ASP A 322 5.89 14.61 -8.35
C ASP A 322 6.69 15.37 -9.41
N THR A 323 6.91 16.69 -9.28
CA THR A 323 7.53 17.49 -10.36
C THR A 323 9.02 17.19 -10.56
N LEU A 324 9.85 17.26 -9.50
CA LEU A 324 11.32 17.20 -9.59
C LEU A 324 11.96 15.94 -8.99
N GLN A 325 11.19 14.89 -8.73
CA GLN A 325 11.67 13.67 -8.06
C GLN A 325 12.95 13.10 -8.70
N PRO A 326 13.93 12.66 -7.89
CA PRO A 326 13.85 12.48 -6.43
C PRO A 326 14.15 13.75 -5.60
N LEU A 327 14.37 14.90 -6.26
CA LEU A 327 14.53 16.18 -5.59
C LEU A 327 13.17 16.76 -5.18
N SER A 328 13.00 17.01 -3.89
CA SER A 328 11.85 17.71 -3.30
C SER A 328 12.18 19.15 -2.90
N LEU A 329 13.44 19.42 -2.51
CA LEU A 329 13.88 20.72 -2.00
C LEU A 329 15.40 20.89 -2.17
N ARG A 330 15.83 22.11 -2.49
CA ARG A 330 17.23 22.58 -2.39
C ARG A 330 17.27 24.09 -2.37
N MET A 331 17.55 24.72 -1.25
CA MET A 331 17.65 26.18 -1.17
C MET A 331 18.99 26.69 -1.77
N PRO A 332 19.02 27.91 -2.32
CA PRO A 332 17.88 28.77 -2.64
C PRO A 332 17.18 28.40 -3.96
N ASP A 333 17.70 27.39 -4.69
CA ASP A 333 17.38 27.24 -6.09
C ASP A 333 16.03 26.58 -6.40
N TYR A 334 15.63 25.67 -5.53
CA TYR A 334 14.43 24.85 -5.61
C TYR A 334 13.69 24.93 -4.26
N PRO A 335 13.07 26.07 -3.93
CA PRO A 335 12.33 26.27 -2.68
C PRO A 335 11.03 25.44 -2.62
N PRO A 336 10.37 25.34 -1.45
CA PRO A 336 9.07 24.68 -1.34
C PRO A 336 8.01 25.30 -2.26
N ASN A 337 6.97 24.53 -2.57
CA ASN A 337 5.87 25.01 -3.41
C ASN A 337 5.21 26.26 -2.79
N PRO A 338 5.29 27.43 -3.45
CA PRO A 338 4.73 28.67 -2.93
C PRO A 338 3.19 28.66 -2.86
N HIS A 339 2.52 27.75 -3.57
CA HIS A 339 1.07 27.55 -3.42
C HIS A 339 0.71 27.04 -2.01
N VAL A 340 1.56 26.20 -1.44
CA VAL A 340 1.31 25.60 -0.13
C VAL A 340 1.71 26.58 0.97
N GLY A 341 2.90 27.15 0.89
CA GLY A 341 3.34 28.16 1.85
C GLY A 341 4.82 28.51 1.74
N THR A 342 5.18 29.62 2.35
CA THR A 342 6.57 30.02 2.58
C THR A 342 7.23 29.14 3.63
N VAL A 343 8.57 29.21 3.74
CA VAL A 343 9.33 28.49 4.77
C VAL A 343 8.82 28.82 6.19
N ALA A 344 8.48 30.08 6.46
CA ALA A 344 7.97 30.50 7.75
C ALA A 344 6.59 29.89 8.06
N GLU A 345 5.66 29.93 7.09
CA GLU A 345 4.32 29.35 7.26
C GLU A 345 4.38 27.82 7.40
N LEU A 346 5.24 27.14 6.64
CA LEU A 346 5.45 25.69 6.76
C LEU A 346 6.08 25.31 8.12
N ARG A 347 6.96 26.15 8.67
CA ARG A 347 7.50 25.97 10.02
C ARG A 347 6.41 26.13 11.08
N GLU A 348 5.57 27.16 10.98
CA GLU A 348 4.45 27.36 11.90
C GLU A 348 3.45 26.21 11.87
N LEU A 349 3.13 25.71 10.67
CA LEU A 349 2.31 24.51 10.48
C LEU A 349 2.95 23.29 11.16
N THR A 350 4.26 23.08 10.95
CA THR A 350 5.00 21.96 11.54
C THR A 350 4.97 22.04 13.06
N GLU A 351 5.23 23.21 13.64
CA GLU A 351 5.17 23.41 15.10
C GLU A 351 3.75 23.19 15.65
N THR A 352 2.72 23.60 14.92
CA THR A 352 1.33 23.33 15.31
C THR A 352 1.01 21.84 15.28
N GLY A 353 1.41 21.13 14.22
CA GLY A 353 1.26 19.68 14.12
C GLY A 353 1.98 18.93 15.25
N LYS A 354 3.20 19.36 15.58
CA LYS A 354 4.02 18.78 16.66
C LYS A 354 3.42 18.96 18.05
N ARG A 355 2.62 20.01 18.29
CA ARG A 355 1.87 20.16 19.56
C ARG A 355 0.86 19.05 19.77
N PHE A 356 0.33 18.47 18.68
CA PHE A 356 -0.70 17.44 18.73
C PHE A 356 -0.21 16.04 18.32
N GLY A 357 1.07 15.88 17.97
CA GLY A 357 1.70 14.60 17.70
C GLY A 357 2.96 14.71 16.84
N ARG A 358 2.95 14.02 15.70
CA ARG A 358 4.03 13.99 14.71
C ARG A 358 3.65 14.76 13.47
N PHE A 359 4.63 15.44 12.89
CA PHE A 359 4.48 16.15 11.62
C PHE A 359 5.68 15.87 10.72
N GLY A 360 5.39 15.50 9.48
CA GLY A 360 6.37 15.16 8.47
C GLY A 360 5.97 15.63 7.08
N PHE A 361 6.93 15.50 6.18
CA PHE A 361 6.82 15.91 4.79
C PHE A 361 6.98 14.69 3.90
N ARG A 362 6.19 14.62 2.83
CA ARG A 362 6.34 13.57 1.82
C ARG A 362 7.55 13.84 0.94
N THR A 363 8.47 12.88 0.85
CA THR A 363 9.52 12.79 -0.17
C THR A 363 9.26 11.57 -1.07
N ASN A 364 10.01 11.42 -2.16
CA ASN A 364 9.99 10.19 -2.96
C ASN A 364 11.39 9.91 -3.49
N TYR A 365 11.99 8.84 -2.99
CA TYR A 365 13.34 8.40 -3.31
C TYR A 365 13.37 7.20 -4.25
N VAL A 366 12.20 6.62 -4.55
CA VAL A 366 12.04 5.44 -5.41
C VAL A 366 11.90 5.86 -6.86
N TYR A 367 11.06 6.86 -7.13
CA TYR A 367 10.85 7.38 -8.46
C TYR A 367 11.87 8.46 -8.79
N ALA A 368 12.39 8.43 -10.01
CA ALA A 368 13.30 9.46 -10.51
C ALA A 368 12.90 9.87 -11.91
N LYS A 369 12.90 11.17 -12.16
CA LYS A 369 12.64 11.73 -13.49
C LYS A 369 13.95 11.99 -14.22
N PRO A 370 14.07 11.61 -15.51
CA PRO A 370 15.25 11.90 -16.32
C PRO A 370 15.67 13.38 -16.31
N LYS A 371 14.70 14.29 -16.17
CA LYS A 371 14.91 15.75 -16.19
C LYS A 371 15.04 16.39 -14.81
N SER A 372 14.99 15.60 -13.74
CA SER A 372 15.25 16.13 -12.40
C SER A 372 16.66 16.75 -12.36
N PRO A 373 16.86 17.92 -11.72
CA PRO A 373 18.18 18.56 -11.65
C PRO A 373 19.29 17.66 -11.10
N VAL A 374 18.95 16.77 -10.15
CA VAL A 374 19.89 15.80 -9.57
C VAL A 374 20.19 14.63 -10.52
N VAL A 375 19.31 14.34 -11.46
CA VAL A 375 19.56 13.34 -12.50
C VAL A 375 20.39 13.94 -13.63
N VAL A 376 20.07 15.15 -14.06
CA VAL A 376 20.83 15.88 -15.09
C VAL A 376 22.27 16.15 -14.67
N SER A 377 22.49 16.48 -13.39
CA SER A 377 23.83 16.69 -12.82
C SER A 377 24.59 15.39 -12.52
N GLY A 378 23.93 14.23 -12.57
CA GLY A 378 24.53 12.93 -12.23
C GLY A 378 24.62 12.64 -10.74
N GLU A 379 24.06 13.48 -9.86
CA GLU A 379 23.96 13.21 -8.41
C GLU A 379 23.09 11.98 -8.09
N ALA A 380 22.09 11.70 -8.94
CA ALA A 380 21.22 10.53 -8.89
C ALA A 380 21.10 9.91 -10.28
N ARG A 381 20.95 8.59 -10.37
CA ARG A 381 20.76 7.90 -11.65
C ARG A 381 19.52 7.03 -11.65
N LEU A 382 19.00 6.76 -12.84
CA LEU A 382 17.96 5.77 -13.05
C LEU A 382 18.58 4.37 -12.99
N SER A 383 17.83 3.43 -12.42
CA SER A 383 18.11 2.00 -12.58
C SER A 383 17.91 1.58 -14.03
N VAL A 384 18.54 0.47 -14.43
CA VAL A 384 18.45 -0.08 -15.78
C VAL A 384 17.98 -1.54 -15.76
N ASN A 385 17.39 -1.99 -16.86
CA ASN A 385 17.14 -3.40 -17.16
C ASN A 385 18.43 -4.13 -17.54
N SER A 386 18.35 -5.46 -17.62
CA SER A 386 19.46 -6.32 -18.07
C SER A 386 19.98 -5.96 -19.47
N ASP A 387 19.10 -5.49 -20.35
CA ASP A 387 19.44 -5.02 -21.71
C ASP A 387 19.99 -3.57 -21.75
N GLY A 388 20.15 -2.92 -20.59
CA GLY A 388 20.61 -1.54 -20.46
C GLY A 388 19.52 -0.47 -20.66
N SER A 389 18.29 -0.85 -20.98
CA SER A 389 17.20 0.12 -21.13
C SER A 389 16.86 0.77 -19.77
N PRO A 390 16.61 2.09 -19.73
CA PRO A 390 16.34 2.79 -18.49
C PRO A 390 15.00 2.39 -17.88
N ARG A 391 14.97 2.27 -16.55
CA ARG A 391 13.74 2.13 -15.76
C ARG A 391 13.32 3.49 -15.22
N ARG A 392 12.09 3.57 -14.72
CA ARG A 392 11.51 4.77 -14.08
C ARG A 392 11.91 4.96 -12.60
N PHE A 393 12.72 4.06 -12.07
CA PHE A 393 13.09 4.04 -10.65
C PHE A 393 14.54 4.47 -10.46
N ALA A 394 14.81 5.12 -9.34
CA ALA A 394 16.14 5.54 -8.97
C ALA A 394 17.04 4.34 -8.64
N ARG A 395 18.34 4.51 -8.88
CA ARG A 395 19.38 3.58 -8.43
C ARG A 395 19.65 3.82 -6.94
N PHE A 396 19.12 2.96 -6.06
CA PHE A 396 19.19 3.12 -4.60
C PHE A 396 20.62 3.35 -4.06
N HIS A 397 21.64 2.79 -4.71
CA HIS A 397 23.05 3.04 -4.39
C HIS A 397 23.42 4.54 -4.39
N ASP A 398 22.85 5.32 -5.32
CA ASP A 398 23.16 6.75 -5.47
C ASP A 398 22.24 7.61 -4.59
N ILE A 399 21.05 7.11 -4.26
CA ILE A 399 19.99 7.86 -3.58
C ILE A 399 20.27 8.17 -2.12
N ILE A 400 21.01 7.30 -1.42
CA ILE A 400 21.25 7.51 0.01
C ILE A 400 21.92 8.86 0.29
N ARG A 401 22.87 9.29 -0.55
CA ARG A 401 23.56 10.59 -0.41
C ARG A 401 22.62 11.78 -0.64
N LEU A 402 21.75 11.66 -1.65
CA LEU A 402 20.71 12.66 -1.93
C LEU A 402 19.75 12.78 -0.74
N ALA A 403 19.28 11.65 -0.22
CA ALA A 403 18.39 11.59 0.93
C ALA A 403 19.04 12.25 2.17
N HIS A 404 20.31 11.93 2.46
CA HIS A 404 21.08 12.55 3.55
C HIS A 404 21.01 14.07 3.56
N ARG A 405 21.34 14.69 2.43
CA ARG A 405 21.33 16.15 2.33
C ARG A 405 19.92 16.71 2.44
N GLN A 406 18.97 16.17 1.68
CA GLN A 406 17.62 16.72 1.59
C GLN A 406 16.86 16.61 2.91
N GLU A 407 16.94 15.47 3.60
CA GLU A 407 16.25 15.30 4.87
C GLU A 407 16.87 16.16 5.98
N ALA A 408 18.19 16.35 5.98
CA ALA A 408 18.85 17.30 6.88
C ALA A 408 18.38 18.74 6.65
N GLU A 409 18.22 19.15 5.38
CA GLU A 409 17.72 20.48 5.02
C GLU A 409 16.24 20.67 5.41
N ILE A 410 15.39 19.67 5.19
CA ILE A 410 13.98 19.65 5.64
C ILE A 410 13.91 19.80 7.16
N SER A 411 14.71 19.01 7.89
CA SER A 411 14.77 19.06 9.34
C SER A 411 15.23 20.44 9.84
N ALA A 412 16.28 21.00 9.24
CA ALA A 412 16.80 22.32 9.61
C ALA A 412 15.82 23.47 9.33
N LEU A 413 15.07 23.41 8.23
CA LEU A 413 14.17 24.49 7.83
C LEU A 413 12.83 24.44 8.58
N PHE A 414 12.26 23.25 8.77
CA PHE A 414 10.89 23.09 9.25
C PHE A 414 10.79 22.46 10.63
N GLY A 415 11.84 21.75 11.10
CA GLY A 415 11.82 21.08 12.39
C GLY A 415 10.91 19.85 12.44
N ALA A 416 10.76 19.15 11.31
CA ALA A 416 9.96 17.93 11.20
C ALA A 416 10.44 16.84 12.19
N ASN A 417 9.51 16.02 12.67
CA ASN A 417 9.80 14.95 13.64
C ASN A 417 9.18 13.60 13.22
N ALA A 418 8.86 13.48 11.93
CA ALA A 418 8.44 12.28 11.22
C ALA A 418 8.72 12.48 9.73
N THR A 419 8.69 11.39 8.97
CA THR A 419 8.92 11.43 7.52
C THR A 419 8.04 10.44 6.80
N PHE A 420 7.77 10.74 5.53
CA PHE A 420 7.07 9.85 4.63
C PHE A 420 7.84 9.79 3.33
N SER A 421 8.22 8.60 2.88
CA SER A 421 8.77 8.43 1.54
C SER A 421 7.83 7.57 0.72
N ASP A 422 7.35 8.16 -0.37
CA ASP A 422 6.44 7.51 -1.29
C ASP A 422 7.06 6.29 -1.97
N GLN A 423 6.20 5.33 -2.32
CA GLN A 423 6.50 4.07 -3.01
C GLN A 423 7.48 3.09 -2.33
N LEU A 424 8.12 3.41 -1.19
CA LEU A 424 9.02 2.45 -0.52
C LEU A 424 8.30 1.13 -0.18
N GLY A 425 7.11 1.24 0.40
CA GLY A 425 6.23 0.14 0.78
C GLY A 425 5.41 -0.46 -0.37
N SER A 426 5.32 0.22 -1.53
CA SER A 426 4.47 -0.16 -2.67
C SER A 426 5.07 -1.25 -3.56
N ALA A 427 6.32 -1.62 -3.35
CA ALA A 427 7.14 -2.42 -4.26
C ALA A 427 6.78 -3.91 -4.37
N GLY A 428 5.96 -4.42 -3.45
CA GLY A 428 5.76 -5.85 -3.28
C GLY A 428 7.06 -6.58 -2.92
N ASP A 429 7.53 -7.49 -3.78
CA ASP A 429 8.79 -8.24 -3.61
C ASP A 429 10.07 -7.44 -3.96
N CYS A 430 9.91 -6.18 -4.42
CA CYS A 430 10.96 -5.27 -4.87
C CYS A 430 11.68 -5.63 -6.18
N SER A 431 11.24 -6.66 -6.93
CA SER A 431 11.81 -6.99 -8.25
C SER A 431 11.78 -5.83 -9.26
N LEU A 432 10.79 -4.95 -9.13
CA LEU A 432 10.70 -3.73 -9.93
C LEU A 432 11.85 -2.74 -9.67
N TYR A 433 12.44 -2.77 -8.48
CA TYR A 433 13.49 -1.85 -8.04
C TYR A 433 14.90 -2.42 -8.21
N THR A 434 15.02 -3.69 -8.60
CA THR A 434 16.31 -4.30 -8.90
C THR A 434 16.99 -3.59 -10.06
N ASN A 435 18.25 -3.19 -9.82
CA ASN A 435 19.10 -2.55 -10.80
C ASN A 435 20.03 -3.57 -11.45
N TYR A 436 20.16 -3.50 -12.77
CA TYR A 436 20.95 -4.45 -13.56
C TYR A 436 22.25 -3.84 -14.11
N ASP A 437 22.62 -2.64 -13.68
CA ASP A 437 23.86 -1.97 -14.08
C ASP A 437 25.10 -2.75 -13.60
N ALA A 438 25.99 -3.08 -14.54
CA ALA A 438 27.26 -3.75 -14.26
C ALA A 438 28.15 -2.98 -13.26
N GLU A 439 28.04 -1.65 -13.16
CA GLU A 439 28.75 -0.86 -12.15
C GLU A 439 28.39 -1.27 -10.72
N THR A 440 27.19 -1.81 -10.51
CA THR A 440 26.70 -2.23 -9.20
C THR A 440 26.85 -3.74 -8.95
N GLY A 441 27.46 -4.46 -9.88
CA GLY A 441 27.60 -5.91 -9.85
C GLY A 441 26.40 -6.66 -10.45
N ALA A 442 26.43 -7.99 -10.35
CA ALA A 442 25.32 -8.83 -10.79
C ALA A 442 24.12 -8.72 -9.82
N PRO A 443 22.88 -8.66 -10.33
CA PRO A 443 21.70 -8.34 -9.54
C PRO A 443 21.26 -9.47 -8.62
N ALA A 444 20.80 -9.13 -7.41
CA ALA A 444 20.04 -10.03 -6.53
C ALA A 444 18.98 -9.26 -5.74
N LEU A 445 17.81 -9.87 -5.50
CA LEU A 445 16.76 -9.29 -4.66
C LEU A 445 17.27 -9.00 -3.24
N ARG A 446 18.10 -9.88 -2.65
CA ARG A 446 18.66 -9.62 -1.32
C ARG A 446 19.49 -8.34 -1.24
N GLN A 447 20.19 -7.98 -2.31
CA GLN A 447 20.96 -6.74 -2.37
C GLN A 447 20.02 -5.54 -2.48
N THR A 448 18.98 -5.63 -3.31
CA THR A 448 17.92 -4.61 -3.39
C THR A 448 17.23 -4.41 -2.05
N TRP A 449 16.88 -5.50 -1.34
CA TRP A 449 16.30 -5.45 0.00
C TRP A 449 17.23 -4.76 0.99
N ALA A 450 18.52 -5.12 1.01
CA ALA A 450 19.50 -4.50 1.90
C ALA A 450 19.63 -2.97 1.65
N GLN A 451 19.66 -2.56 0.37
CA GLN A 451 19.74 -1.14 0.01
C GLN A 451 18.50 -0.34 0.44
N ILE A 452 17.31 -0.87 0.19
CA ILE A 452 16.05 -0.21 0.59
C ILE A 452 15.96 -0.11 2.11
N LYS A 453 16.29 -1.19 2.83
CA LYS A 453 16.34 -1.22 4.30
C LYS A 453 17.31 -0.18 4.86
N GLY A 454 18.49 -0.03 4.26
CA GLY A 454 19.45 1.01 4.63
C GLY A 454 18.91 2.43 4.39
N VAL A 455 18.17 2.67 3.31
CA VAL A 455 17.48 3.95 3.10
C VAL A 455 16.40 4.17 4.16
N CYS A 456 15.58 3.16 4.47
CA CYS A 456 14.56 3.26 5.53
C CYS A 456 15.16 3.61 6.89
N GLU A 457 16.23 2.92 7.29
CA GLU A 457 16.95 3.19 8.55
C GLU A 457 17.47 4.63 8.61
N PHE A 458 18.05 5.10 7.50
CA PHE A 458 18.50 6.48 7.39
C PHE A 458 17.34 7.47 7.55
N LEU A 459 16.27 7.34 6.77
CA LEU A 459 15.14 8.28 6.79
C LEU A 459 14.52 8.40 8.19
N ARG A 460 14.33 7.26 8.87
CA ARG A 460 13.85 7.23 10.25
C ARG A 460 14.77 7.99 11.20
N SER A 461 16.09 7.82 11.04
CA SER A 461 17.09 8.51 11.87
C SER A 461 17.16 10.01 11.62
N ALA A 462 16.90 10.47 10.38
CA ALA A 462 17.04 11.87 9.99
C ALA A 462 16.09 12.81 10.74
N HIS A 463 14.93 12.31 11.18
CA HIS A 463 13.91 13.10 11.89
C HIS A 463 13.64 12.62 13.32
N ASN A 464 14.35 11.57 13.79
CA ASN A 464 14.12 10.94 15.08
C ASN A 464 12.62 10.65 15.34
N GLY A 465 11.99 10.05 14.32
CA GLY A 465 10.55 9.85 14.27
C GLY A 465 10.14 8.72 13.33
N PRO A 466 8.84 8.39 13.26
CA PRO A 466 8.36 7.31 12.42
C PRO A 466 8.61 7.60 10.93
N LEU A 467 9.04 6.58 10.19
CA LEU A 467 9.02 6.54 8.73
C LEU A 467 7.73 5.90 8.26
N SER A 468 6.97 6.63 7.44
CA SER A 468 5.79 6.10 6.76
C SER A 468 5.99 5.96 5.26
N SER A 469 5.17 5.12 4.64
CA SER A 469 5.15 4.96 3.18
C SER A 469 3.73 4.73 2.68
N GLU A 470 3.56 5.02 1.40
CA GLU A 470 2.38 4.67 0.62
C GLU A 470 2.24 3.14 0.51
N THR A 471 0.99 2.67 0.57
CA THR A 471 0.46 1.37 0.14
C THR A 471 1.38 0.22 0.53
N LEU A 472 1.27 -0.16 1.80
CA LEU A 472 2.09 -1.18 2.46
C LEU A 472 1.90 -2.58 1.86
N CYS A 473 2.55 -2.85 0.73
CA CYS A 473 2.48 -4.09 -0.06
C CYS A 473 3.66 -5.05 0.20
N GLY A 474 4.81 -4.55 0.64
CA GLY A 474 5.99 -5.35 0.98
C GLY A 474 6.03 -5.65 2.47
N ASP A 475 5.65 -6.86 2.88
CA ASP A 475 5.65 -7.27 4.29
C ASP A 475 7.04 -7.24 4.92
N PHE A 476 8.10 -7.57 4.17
CA PHE A 476 9.48 -7.58 4.64
C PHE A 476 10.02 -6.22 5.14
N LEU A 477 9.33 -5.11 4.87
CA LEU A 477 9.68 -3.77 5.37
C LEU A 477 8.91 -3.37 6.63
N LEU A 478 7.79 -4.04 6.93
CA LEU A 478 6.86 -3.60 7.97
C LEU A 478 7.44 -3.79 9.37
N GLY A 479 7.22 -2.80 10.23
CA GLY A 479 7.71 -2.79 11.60
C GLY A 479 9.14 -2.25 11.66
N ALA A 480 10.13 -3.12 11.46
CA ALA A 480 11.54 -2.78 11.67
C ALA A 480 12.05 -1.65 10.76
N TRP A 481 11.48 -1.46 9.56
CA TRP A 481 11.94 -0.47 8.58
C TRP A 481 10.89 0.58 8.21
N ILE A 482 9.62 0.21 8.11
CA ILE A 482 8.50 1.12 7.89
C ILE A 482 7.53 1.04 9.06
N ASP A 483 7.29 2.19 9.68
CA ASP A 483 6.53 2.33 10.92
C ASP A 483 5.04 2.54 10.67
N ALA A 484 4.61 3.13 9.56
CA ALA A 484 3.18 3.32 9.28
C ALA A 484 2.89 3.53 7.79
N GLY A 485 1.61 3.53 7.44
CA GLY A 485 1.13 3.73 6.09
C GLY A 485 -0.27 3.18 5.88
N ASP A 486 -0.82 3.41 4.69
CA ASP A 486 -2.11 2.85 4.33
C ASP A 486 -2.04 1.34 4.09
N TYR A 487 -3.05 0.60 4.60
CA TYR A 487 -3.19 -0.83 4.28
C TYR A 487 -3.66 -1.01 2.83
N GLY A 488 -2.70 -1.02 1.90
CA GLY A 488 -2.97 -0.99 0.47
C GLY A 488 -3.88 -2.14 -0.01
N MET A 489 -5.09 -1.81 -0.44
CA MET A 489 -6.09 -2.72 -1.02
C MET A 489 -6.73 -2.08 -2.24
N PHE A 490 -6.26 -2.46 -3.43
CA PHE A 490 -6.71 -1.84 -4.68
C PHE A 490 -8.11 -2.32 -5.11
N GLY A 491 -9.11 -1.45 -5.19
CA GLY A 491 -10.50 -1.85 -5.47
C GLY A 491 -11.11 -2.71 -4.34
N GLY A 492 -10.69 -2.48 -3.09
CA GLY A 492 -11.18 -3.16 -1.90
C GLY A 492 -12.70 -3.16 -1.73
N ASN A 493 -13.39 -2.13 -2.22
CA ASN A 493 -14.86 -2.06 -2.19
C ASN A 493 -15.55 -3.21 -2.95
N THR A 494 -14.85 -3.87 -3.87
CA THR A 494 -15.38 -5.00 -4.65
C THR A 494 -14.91 -6.37 -4.17
N ARG A 495 -14.07 -6.43 -3.13
CA ARG A 495 -13.41 -7.67 -2.69
C ARG A 495 -14.11 -8.34 -1.52
N ALA A 496 -13.97 -9.66 -1.45
CA ALA A 496 -14.28 -10.44 -0.26
C ALA A 496 -13.45 -9.94 0.93
N LEU A 497 -14.06 -9.96 2.12
CA LEU A 497 -13.39 -9.60 3.35
C LEU A 497 -12.62 -10.80 3.90
N ALA A 498 -11.35 -10.61 4.20
CA ALA A 498 -10.54 -11.62 4.90
C ALA A 498 -9.43 -10.92 5.70
N PRO A 499 -9.73 -10.33 6.87
CA PRO A 499 -8.72 -9.63 7.67
C PRO A 499 -7.74 -10.57 8.37
N ASP A 500 -7.92 -11.90 8.27
CA ASP A 500 -7.17 -12.89 9.04
C ASP A 500 -5.65 -12.77 8.88
N TYR A 501 -5.12 -12.66 7.66
CA TYR A 501 -3.67 -12.57 7.48
C TYR A 501 -3.10 -11.33 8.16
N LYS A 502 -3.75 -10.18 7.96
CA LYS A 502 -3.39 -8.92 8.64
C LYS A 502 -3.39 -9.09 10.15
N LEU A 503 -4.52 -9.50 10.72
CA LEU A 503 -4.74 -9.53 12.17
C LEU A 503 -3.91 -10.60 12.87
N ARG A 504 -3.70 -11.76 12.23
CA ARG A 504 -2.95 -12.87 12.84
C ARG A 504 -1.44 -12.77 12.63
N LYS A 505 -0.99 -12.26 11.47
CA LYS A 505 0.43 -12.31 11.07
C LYS A 505 1.12 -10.96 11.02
N LEU A 506 0.41 -9.86 10.79
CA LEU A 506 1.04 -8.55 10.57
C LEU A 506 0.78 -7.54 11.67
N GLN A 507 -0.32 -7.67 12.41
CA GLN A 507 -0.77 -6.68 13.40
C GLN A 507 0.28 -6.40 14.49
N HIS A 508 1.08 -7.39 14.85
CA HIS A 508 2.14 -7.22 15.85
C HIS A 508 3.33 -6.37 15.34
N LEU A 509 3.49 -6.22 14.03
CA LEU A 509 4.64 -5.53 13.43
C LEU A 509 4.47 -4.03 13.54
N THR A 510 3.30 -3.50 13.21
CA THR A 510 3.06 -2.06 13.25
C THR A 510 1.57 -1.68 13.29
N THR A 511 1.31 -0.38 13.47
CA THR A 511 -0.02 0.20 13.29
C THR A 511 -0.23 0.54 11.82
N PHE A 512 -1.29 -0.03 11.25
CA PHE A 512 -1.77 0.27 9.90
C PHE A 512 -2.91 1.26 10.01
N HIS A 513 -3.00 2.21 9.07
CA HIS A 513 -4.07 3.20 9.02
C HIS A 513 -4.88 3.04 7.75
N GLY A 514 -6.19 3.27 7.81
CA GLY A 514 -7.05 3.26 6.61
C GLY A 514 -7.04 1.95 5.81
N MET A 515 -7.70 1.98 4.65
CA MET A 515 -7.81 0.88 3.70
C MET A 515 -7.42 1.36 2.31
N ALA A 516 -6.11 1.41 2.04
CA ALA A 516 -5.51 2.10 0.90
C ALA A 516 -5.73 3.63 0.92
N LEU A 517 -5.00 4.37 0.09
CA LEU A 517 -5.35 5.75 -0.22
C LEU A 517 -6.82 5.86 -0.66
N GLY A 518 -7.45 7.00 -0.37
CA GLY A 518 -8.90 7.20 -0.57
C GLY A 518 -9.43 6.69 -1.92
N TYR A 519 -8.78 7.03 -3.02
CA TYR A 519 -9.18 6.55 -4.35
C TYR A 519 -8.80 5.09 -4.69
N ARG A 520 -7.71 4.57 -4.10
CA ARG A 520 -7.20 3.22 -4.38
C ARG A 520 -8.13 2.14 -3.83
N PHE A 521 -8.85 2.43 -2.75
CA PHE A 521 -9.87 1.53 -2.23
C PHE A 521 -10.99 1.27 -3.24
N PHE A 522 -11.37 2.27 -4.03
CA PHE A 522 -12.46 2.15 -5.00
C PHE A 522 -11.99 1.72 -6.39
N PHE A 523 -10.75 2.05 -6.75
CA PHE A 523 -10.23 1.79 -8.09
C PHE A 523 -8.83 1.16 -8.06
N ALA A 524 -8.66 0.11 -8.87
CA ALA A 524 -7.37 -0.51 -9.13
C ALA A 524 -6.69 0.13 -10.36
N PRO A 525 -5.34 0.05 -10.47
CA PRO A 525 -4.61 0.57 -11.63
C PRO A 525 -4.99 -0.15 -12.95
N PRO A 526 -4.70 0.45 -14.12
CA PRO A 526 -3.98 1.71 -14.33
C PRO A 526 -4.86 2.96 -14.11
N TYR A 527 -4.23 4.04 -13.62
CA TYR A 527 -4.88 5.34 -13.37
C TYR A 527 -4.61 6.40 -14.45
N GLY A 528 -3.61 6.17 -15.30
CA GLY A 528 -3.27 7.11 -16.37
C GLY A 528 -4.38 7.17 -17.43
N GLY A 529 -4.78 8.39 -17.81
CA GLY A 529 -5.77 8.61 -18.88
C GLY A 529 -7.22 8.36 -18.50
N ASN A 530 -7.52 8.13 -17.22
CA ASN A 530 -8.89 8.02 -16.70
C ASN A 530 -9.11 8.95 -15.50
N ASP A 531 -10.37 9.08 -15.07
CA ASP A 531 -10.81 9.95 -13.97
C ASP A 531 -10.92 9.21 -12.63
N HIS A 532 -10.30 8.04 -12.51
CA HIS A 532 -10.42 7.16 -11.33
C HIS A 532 -9.97 7.85 -10.04
N HIS A 533 -8.93 8.68 -10.11
CA HIS A 533 -8.41 9.40 -8.96
C HIS A 533 -9.47 10.37 -8.41
N GLN A 534 -10.03 11.22 -9.28
CA GLN A 534 -11.04 12.21 -8.88
C GLN A 534 -12.34 11.56 -8.41
N ARG A 535 -12.79 10.49 -9.09
CA ARG A 535 -13.99 9.75 -8.67
C ARG A 535 -13.80 9.06 -7.33
N GLY A 536 -12.66 8.42 -7.11
CA GLY A 536 -12.36 7.75 -5.86
C GLY A 536 -12.27 8.72 -4.69
N ASP A 537 -11.62 9.87 -4.90
CA ASP A 537 -11.57 10.94 -3.90
C ASP A 537 -12.95 11.48 -3.55
N ALA A 538 -13.86 11.59 -4.53
CA ALA A 538 -15.24 12.00 -4.29
C ALA A 538 -15.98 10.94 -3.46
N MET A 539 -15.87 9.66 -3.84
CA MET A 539 -16.48 8.54 -3.12
C MET A 539 -16.02 8.44 -1.66
N TYR A 540 -14.74 8.73 -1.37
CA TYR A 540 -14.23 8.75 0.00
C TYR A 540 -14.89 9.84 0.86
N ARG A 541 -15.15 11.02 0.28
CA ARG A 541 -15.61 12.22 1.01
C ARG A 541 -17.13 12.36 1.07
N GLU A 542 -17.84 11.71 0.16
CA GLU A 542 -19.29 11.78 0.07
C GLU A 542 -19.96 10.90 1.13
N ALA A 543 -20.88 11.48 1.90
CA ALA A 543 -21.62 10.74 2.91
C ALA A 543 -22.47 9.64 2.24
N GLY A 544 -22.51 8.46 2.84
CA GLY A 544 -23.29 7.31 2.35
C GLY A 544 -22.43 6.08 2.11
N THR A 545 -22.98 5.13 1.36
CA THR A 545 -22.43 3.77 1.24
C THR A 545 -20.94 3.70 0.87
N PRO A 546 -20.39 4.50 -0.07
CA PRO A 546 -18.97 4.38 -0.40
C PRO A 546 -18.01 4.71 0.77
N ALA A 547 -18.21 5.83 1.46
CA ALA A 547 -17.41 6.19 2.64
C ALA A 547 -17.65 5.24 3.82
N ASP A 548 -18.90 4.79 3.99
CA ASP A 548 -19.26 3.78 4.99
C ASP A 548 -18.55 2.45 4.75
N ASP A 549 -18.43 2.04 3.48
CA ASP A 549 -17.75 0.81 3.08
C ASP A 549 -16.26 0.85 3.37
N TYR A 550 -15.62 2.00 3.12
CA TYR A 550 -14.23 2.23 3.49
C TYR A 550 -14.03 2.06 5.01
N ARG A 551 -14.83 2.78 5.82
CA ARG A 551 -14.72 2.73 7.29
C ARG A 551 -15.06 1.36 7.86
N ALA A 552 -16.08 0.69 7.33
CA ALA A 552 -16.41 -0.68 7.71
C ALA A 552 -15.23 -1.65 7.50
N CYS A 553 -14.49 -1.49 6.40
CA CYS A 553 -13.29 -2.27 6.14
C CYS A 553 -12.12 -1.86 7.07
N GLU A 554 -11.93 -0.56 7.32
CA GLU A 554 -10.92 -0.05 8.26
C GLU A 554 -11.11 -0.63 9.66
N VAL A 555 -12.35 -0.63 10.17
CA VAL A 555 -12.74 -1.24 11.44
C VAL A 555 -12.52 -2.75 11.44
N LEU A 556 -12.98 -3.45 10.39
CA LEU A 556 -12.87 -4.92 10.31
C LEU A 556 -11.41 -5.38 10.30
N TYR A 557 -10.55 -4.68 9.59
CA TYR A 557 -9.12 -4.97 9.54
C TYR A 557 -8.40 -4.49 10.79
N GLY A 558 -9.06 -3.84 11.75
CA GLY A 558 -8.42 -3.31 12.96
C GLY A 558 -7.37 -2.25 12.63
N ASN A 559 -7.64 -1.40 11.63
CA ASN A 559 -6.76 -0.30 11.23
C ASN A 559 -7.09 0.98 12.01
N GLY A 560 -6.09 1.84 12.19
CA GLY A 560 -6.22 3.14 12.82
C GLY A 560 -6.88 4.16 11.90
N ALA A 561 -7.43 5.20 12.52
CA ALA A 561 -8.10 6.30 11.85
C ALA A 561 -7.23 6.92 10.77
N TYR A 562 -7.79 7.07 9.58
CA TYR A 562 -7.15 7.68 8.44
C TYR A 562 -8.01 8.82 7.90
N LEU A 563 -7.39 9.98 7.69
CA LEU A 563 -8.07 11.14 7.12
C LEU A 563 -7.33 11.57 5.86
N TYR A 564 -7.90 11.20 4.70
CA TYR A 564 -7.52 11.78 3.41
C TYR A 564 -8.02 13.23 3.33
N LEU A 565 -7.19 14.15 3.84
CA LEU A 565 -7.55 15.54 4.04
C LEU A 565 -7.29 16.35 2.77
N THR A 566 -8.37 16.84 2.15
CA THR A 566 -8.34 17.72 0.98
C THR A 566 -9.20 18.96 1.24
N SER A 567 -9.20 19.94 0.34
CA SER A 567 -10.07 21.12 0.46
C SER A 567 -11.57 20.82 0.44
N GLY A 568 -11.99 19.63 -0.01
CA GLY A 568 -13.38 19.20 -0.03
C GLY A 568 -13.80 18.30 1.13
N THR A 569 -12.94 18.05 2.12
CA THR A 569 -13.25 17.18 3.26
C THR A 569 -14.11 17.94 4.28
N ARG A 570 -15.33 17.45 4.54
CA ARG A 570 -16.30 18.09 5.45
C ARG A 570 -15.94 17.87 6.92
N TRP A 571 -16.24 18.84 7.78
CA TRP A 571 -16.00 18.71 9.22
C TRP A 571 -16.76 17.57 9.89
N GLN A 572 -17.94 17.21 9.39
CA GLN A 572 -18.67 16.03 9.87
C GLN A 572 -17.83 14.75 9.74
N HIS A 573 -17.23 14.53 8.56
CA HIS A 573 -16.34 13.38 8.34
C HIS A 573 -15.08 13.47 9.20
N ILE A 574 -14.48 14.66 9.32
CA ILE A 574 -13.30 14.90 10.18
C ILE A 574 -13.60 14.49 11.63
N LEU A 575 -14.74 14.92 12.18
CA LEU A 575 -15.13 14.60 13.55
C LEU A 575 -15.32 13.09 13.75
N SER A 576 -16.03 12.40 12.84
CA SER A 576 -16.21 10.95 12.95
C SER A 576 -14.87 10.21 12.94
N GLU A 577 -13.92 10.60 12.09
CA GLU A 577 -12.59 9.96 12.06
C GLU A 577 -11.77 10.24 13.33
N ILE A 578 -11.59 11.52 13.72
CA ILE A 578 -10.69 11.84 14.84
C ILE A 578 -11.28 11.49 16.21
N VAL A 579 -12.62 11.46 16.34
CA VAL A 579 -13.30 11.15 17.61
C VAL A 579 -13.60 9.67 17.73
N ILE A 580 -14.34 9.10 16.77
CA ILE A 580 -14.76 7.69 16.85
C ILE A 580 -13.58 6.78 16.55
N MET A 581 -13.02 6.88 15.34
CA MET A 581 -11.94 5.99 14.91
C MET A 581 -10.67 6.20 15.73
N GLY A 582 -10.35 7.47 16.07
CA GLY A 582 -9.21 7.82 16.91
C GLY A 582 -9.23 7.21 18.32
N ARG A 583 -10.41 6.96 18.89
CA ARG A 583 -10.58 6.24 20.17
C ARG A 583 -10.70 4.73 19.97
N LEU A 584 -11.46 4.29 18.98
CA LEU A 584 -11.66 2.87 18.67
C LEU A 584 -10.35 2.16 18.35
N GLN A 585 -9.45 2.79 17.59
CA GLN A 585 -8.16 2.19 17.25
C GLN A 585 -7.34 1.82 18.50
N GLN A 586 -7.47 2.57 19.60
CA GLN A 586 -6.73 2.32 20.84
C GLN A 586 -7.21 1.04 21.55
N GLN A 587 -8.40 0.54 21.19
CA GLN A 587 -8.97 -0.67 21.75
C GLN A 587 -8.53 -1.93 21.01
N TYR A 588 -8.09 -1.83 19.75
CA TYR A 588 -7.74 -3.01 18.96
C TYR A 588 -6.37 -2.97 18.26
N ALA A 589 -5.76 -1.82 17.97
CA ALA A 589 -4.72 -1.72 16.95
C ALA A 589 -3.52 -2.64 17.23
N LEU A 590 -3.17 -2.79 18.51
CA LEU A 590 -2.07 -3.64 18.99
C LEU A 590 -2.55 -4.83 19.83
N VAL A 591 -3.86 -5.05 19.91
CA VAL A 591 -4.43 -6.16 20.70
C VAL A 591 -4.51 -7.39 19.81
N PRO A 592 -3.95 -8.53 20.21
CA PRO A 592 -4.09 -9.77 19.45
C PRO A 592 -5.55 -10.20 19.32
N VAL A 593 -5.87 -10.82 18.19
CA VAL A 593 -7.17 -11.45 17.98
C VAL A 593 -7.26 -12.81 18.68
N HIS A 594 -8.41 -13.07 19.30
CA HIS A 594 -8.79 -14.38 19.81
C HIS A 594 -9.48 -15.23 18.73
N ALA A 595 -10.40 -14.62 17.97
CA ALA A 595 -11.15 -15.31 16.91
C ALA A 595 -11.55 -14.37 15.78
N ILE A 596 -11.63 -14.91 14.57
CA ILE A 596 -12.16 -14.24 13.37
C ILE A 596 -13.12 -15.22 12.72
N GLU A 597 -14.35 -14.79 12.51
CA GLU A 597 -15.45 -15.65 12.06
C GLU A 597 -16.36 -14.93 11.06
N TYR A 598 -17.06 -15.72 10.25
CA TYR A 598 -17.93 -15.27 9.18
C TYR A 598 -19.31 -15.89 9.34
N TYR A 599 -20.36 -15.08 9.22
CA TYR A 599 -21.72 -15.54 9.40
C TYR A 599 -22.26 -16.18 8.11
N GLN A 600 -22.71 -17.43 8.23
CA GLN A 600 -23.30 -18.20 7.14
C GLN A 600 -24.83 -18.10 7.22
N ARG A 601 -25.45 -17.33 6.31
CA ARG A 601 -26.90 -17.07 6.34
C ARG A 601 -27.76 -18.33 6.14
N ASP A 602 -27.26 -19.28 5.38
CA ASP A 602 -27.87 -20.58 5.07
C ASP A 602 -27.90 -21.54 6.27
N THR A 603 -26.90 -21.45 7.16
CA THR A 603 -26.81 -22.33 8.35
C THR A 603 -27.00 -21.60 9.68
N GLU A 604 -27.09 -20.27 9.65
CA GLU A 604 -27.14 -19.36 10.80
C GLU A 604 -25.99 -19.56 11.79
N LYS A 605 -24.80 -19.92 11.28
CA LYS A 605 -23.61 -20.22 12.08
C LYS A 605 -22.45 -19.29 11.77
N TRP A 606 -21.67 -19.02 12.80
CA TRP A 606 -20.35 -18.43 12.68
C TRP A 606 -19.31 -19.52 12.40
N VAL A 607 -18.49 -19.31 11.38
CA VAL A 607 -17.41 -20.25 10.98
C VAL A 607 -16.12 -19.48 10.74
N ASP A 608 -14.98 -20.06 11.05
CA ASP A 608 -13.68 -19.44 10.77
C ASP A 608 -13.23 -19.65 9.31
N LEU A 609 -12.15 -18.96 8.93
CA LEU A 609 -11.61 -19.04 7.57
C LEU A 609 -11.12 -20.44 7.18
N GLU A 610 -10.60 -21.18 8.14
CA GLU A 610 -10.05 -22.52 7.89
C GLU A 610 -11.16 -23.52 7.60
N ALA A 611 -12.27 -23.47 8.34
CA ALA A 611 -13.46 -24.26 8.10
C ALA A 611 -14.07 -23.94 6.71
N LEU A 612 -14.12 -22.65 6.33
CA LEU A 612 -14.56 -22.23 5.00
C LEU A 612 -13.64 -22.76 3.89
N ALA A 613 -12.34 -22.64 4.07
CA ALA A 613 -11.37 -23.14 3.09
C ALA A 613 -11.45 -24.68 2.97
N LYS A 614 -11.58 -25.39 4.10
CA LYS A 614 -11.79 -26.85 4.15
C LYS A 614 -13.10 -27.24 3.46
N SER A 615 -14.17 -26.45 3.54
CA SER A 615 -15.44 -26.71 2.84
C SER A 615 -15.39 -26.41 1.33
N GLY A 616 -14.33 -25.75 0.86
CA GLY A 616 -14.10 -25.44 -0.57
C GLY A 616 -14.41 -24.01 -0.97
N VAL A 617 -14.68 -23.12 0.00
CA VAL A 617 -14.88 -21.69 -0.25
C VAL A 617 -13.53 -21.02 -0.52
N ASN A 618 -13.44 -20.30 -1.64
CA ASN A 618 -12.28 -19.46 -1.93
C ASN A 618 -12.48 -18.05 -1.40
N VAL A 619 -11.60 -17.64 -0.49
CA VAL A 619 -11.56 -16.28 0.06
C VAL A 619 -10.36 -15.49 -0.46
N THR A 620 -9.64 -16.02 -1.45
CA THR A 620 -8.46 -15.34 -1.98
C THR A 620 -8.90 -14.00 -2.58
N PRO A 621 -8.29 -12.88 -2.17
CA PRO A 621 -8.68 -11.53 -2.58
C PRO A 621 -8.25 -11.19 -4.02
N VAL A 622 -8.43 -12.12 -4.97
CA VAL A 622 -8.10 -11.94 -6.39
C VAL A 622 -9.23 -11.21 -7.10
N ARG A 623 -8.97 -9.98 -7.54
CA ARG A 623 -9.98 -9.10 -8.17
C ARG A 623 -10.75 -9.74 -9.34
N TRP A 624 -10.11 -10.63 -10.09
CA TRP A 624 -10.62 -11.18 -11.35
C TRP A 624 -11.38 -12.50 -11.18
N ILE A 625 -11.45 -13.01 -9.95
CA ILE A 625 -12.23 -14.20 -9.61
C ILE A 625 -13.57 -13.71 -9.03
N PRO A 626 -14.72 -14.32 -9.38
CA PRO A 626 -15.99 -14.03 -8.71
C PRO A 626 -15.81 -14.09 -7.19
N GLN A 627 -16.10 -12.98 -6.52
CA GLN A 627 -15.93 -12.91 -5.08
C GLN A 627 -17.06 -13.65 -4.38
N THR A 628 -16.71 -14.41 -3.35
CA THR A 628 -17.71 -15.07 -2.53
C THR A 628 -18.51 -14.05 -1.71
N THR A 629 -19.80 -14.30 -1.53
CA THR A 629 -20.64 -13.56 -0.57
C THR A 629 -20.50 -14.09 0.86
N THR A 630 -19.85 -15.25 1.01
CA THR A 630 -19.69 -15.99 2.28
C THR A 630 -18.97 -15.21 3.38
N THR A 631 -18.19 -14.18 3.04
CA THR A 631 -17.44 -13.36 4.01
C THR A 631 -17.98 -11.94 4.18
N GLN A 632 -19.17 -11.63 3.67
CA GLN A 632 -19.74 -10.28 3.74
C GLN A 632 -20.13 -9.85 5.16
N ILE A 633 -20.39 -10.79 6.06
CA ILE A 633 -20.67 -10.52 7.47
C ILE A 633 -19.57 -11.19 8.29
N ALA A 634 -18.79 -10.39 8.98
CA ALA A 634 -17.60 -10.84 9.69
C ALA A 634 -17.61 -10.34 11.13
N ARG A 635 -17.02 -11.14 12.00
CA ARG A 635 -16.83 -10.84 13.41
C ARG A 635 -15.38 -11.07 13.81
N VAL A 636 -14.82 -10.14 14.57
CA VAL A 636 -13.51 -10.25 15.20
C VAL A 636 -13.68 -10.13 16.71
N ARG A 637 -13.10 -11.07 17.46
CA ARG A 637 -12.97 -10.99 18.92
C ARG A 637 -11.52 -10.80 19.29
N TYR A 638 -11.23 -9.77 20.06
CA TYR A 638 -9.90 -9.46 20.57
C TYR A 638 -9.67 -10.07 21.95
N VAL A 639 -8.40 -10.30 22.32
CA VAL A 639 -8.03 -10.92 23.61
C VAL A 639 -8.46 -10.08 24.82
N ASN A 640 -8.58 -8.76 24.67
CA ASN A 640 -9.13 -7.87 25.71
C ASN A 640 -10.66 -7.94 25.86
N GLY A 641 -11.34 -8.78 25.06
CA GLY A 641 -12.78 -8.94 25.07
C GLY A 641 -13.54 -8.01 24.12
N LEU A 642 -12.88 -7.08 23.42
CA LEU A 642 -13.53 -6.26 22.40
C LEU A 642 -14.08 -7.17 21.29
N GLU A 643 -15.36 -7.02 20.98
CA GLU A 643 -16.00 -7.65 19.83
C GLU A 643 -16.21 -6.57 18.76
N VAL A 644 -15.99 -6.94 17.49
CA VAL A 644 -16.25 -6.11 16.32
C VAL A 644 -17.08 -6.93 15.36
N VAL A 645 -18.19 -6.38 14.86
CA VAL A 645 -19.06 -7.01 13.86
C VAL A 645 -19.30 -6.05 12.72
N VAL A 646 -19.11 -6.52 11.49
CA VAL A 646 -19.28 -5.72 10.27
C VAL A 646 -20.23 -6.44 9.31
N ASN A 647 -21.15 -5.68 8.71
CA ASN A 647 -22.04 -6.14 7.66
C ASN A 647 -21.77 -5.37 6.35
N ARG A 648 -21.25 -6.04 5.33
CA ARG A 648 -21.13 -5.53 3.96
C ARG A 648 -22.15 -6.14 3.00
N SER A 649 -23.02 -7.05 3.48
CA SER A 649 -24.11 -7.57 2.66
C SER A 649 -25.16 -6.49 2.41
N PRO A 650 -25.87 -6.51 1.27
CA PRO A 650 -26.96 -5.58 0.99
C PRO A 650 -28.09 -5.65 2.03
N GLU A 651 -28.34 -6.84 2.59
CA GLU A 651 -29.40 -7.04 3.57
C GLU A 651 -28.96 -6.62 4.98
N PRO A 652 -29.81 -5.92 5.75
CA PRO A 652 -29.54 -5.63 7.14
C PRO A 652 -29.24 -6.89 7.98
N PHE A 653 -28.44 -6.73 9.03
CA PHE A 653 -28.05 -7.82 9.92
C PHE A 653 -28.25 -7.42 11.39
N ASN A 654 -28.98 -8.23 12.14
CA ASN A 654 -29.16 -8.02 13.58
C ASN A 654 -27.91 -8.51 14.32
N ALA A 655 -27.08 -7.56 14.74
CA ALA A 655 -25.82 -7.85 15.40
C ALA A 655 -25.99 -7.91 16.92
N ALA A 656 -25.35 -8.91 17.52
CA ALA A 656 -24.97 -8.93 18.92
C ALA A 656 -23.47 -8.71 18.99
N CYS A 657 -23.04 -7.60 19.60
CA CYS A 657 -21.63 -7.23 19.74
C CYS A 657 -21.39 -6.84 21.20
N GLY A 658 -20.77 -7.72 21.98
CA GLY A 658 -20.79 -7.62 23.44
C GLY A 658 -22.23 -7.53 23.97
N ASN A 659 -22.54 -6.45 24.70
CA ASN A 659 -23.90 -6.17 25.19
C ASN A 659 -24.73 -5.32 24.22
N LEU A 660 -24.12 -4.74 23.19
CA LEU A 660 -24.83 -3.94 22.20
C LEU A 660 -25.72 -4.83 21.33
N ARG A 661 -26.96 -4.38 21.12
CA ARG A 661 -27.92 -5.01 20.20
C ARG A 661 -28.39 -3.94 19.24
N THR A 662 -28.06 -4.11 17.96
CA THR A 662 -28.37 -3.15 16.90
C THR A 662 -28.53 -3.87 15.56
N THR A 663 -29.12 -3.17 14.59
CA THR A 663 -29.20 -3.64 13.21
C THR A 663 -28.17 -2.90 12.38
N LEU A 664 -27.26 -3.66 11.75
CA LEU A 664 -26.24 -3.15 10.85
C LEU A 664 -26.84 -3.09 9.43
N PRO A 665 -27.03 -1.89 8.85
CA PRO A 665 -27.32 -1.77 7.41
C PRO A 665 -26.10 -2.19 6.57
N GLN A 666 -26.21 -2.11 5.24
CA GLN A 666 -25.05 -2.32 4.37
C GLN A 666 -23.91 -1.36 4.73
N SER A 667 -22.71 -1.93 4.84
CA SER A 667 -21.49 -1.26 5.32
C SER A 667 -21.64 -0.66 6.72
N GLY A 668 -22.54 -1.23 7.53
CA GLY A 668 -22.70 -0.94 8.95
C GLY A 668 -21.75 -1.78 9.80
N TRP A 669 -21.37 -1.25 10.96
CA TRP A 669 -20.46 -1.92 11.89
C TRP A 669 -20.75 -1.54 13.33
N CYS A 670 -20.32 -2.38 14.25
CA CYS A 670 -20.33 -2.08 15.68
C CYS A 670 -19.14 -2.73 16.38
N ALA A 671 -18.64 -2.08 17.43
CA ALA A 671 -17.55 -2.52 18.27
C ALA A 671 -17.90 -2.25 19.74
N ALA A 672 -17.77 -3.23 20.62
CA ALA A 672 -18.13 -3.05 22.02
C ALA A 672 -17.34 -3.96 22.97
N LEU A 673 -17.07 -3.46 24.16
CA LEU A 673 -16.63 -4.27 25.29
C LEU A 673 -17.84 -4.87 26.02
N PRO A 674 -17.75 -6.12 26.52
CA PRO A 674 -18.86 -6.80 27.20
C PRO A 674 -19.24 -6.19 28.55
N ASN A 675 -18.41 -5.31 29.11
CA ASN A 675 -18.73 -4.56 30.33
C ASN A 675 -19.47 -3.23 30.05
N GLY A 676 -19.61 -2.84 28.78
CA GLY A 676 -20.22 -1.56 28.39
C GLY A 676 -19.36 -0.34 28.75
N GLU A 677 -18.06 -0.50 28.97
CA GLU A 677 -17.13 0.63 29.18
C GLU A 677 -16.78 1.35 27.87
N PHE A 678 -16.89 0.64 26.76
CA PHE A 678 -16.63 1.16 25.43
C PHE A 678 -17.64 0.57 24.43
N GLU A 679 -18.25 1.44 23.63
CA GLU A 679 -18.99 1.06 22.43
C GLU A 679 -18.82 2.11 21.33
N ALA A 680 -18.71 1.66 20.09
CA ALA A 680 -18.67 2.52 18.91
C ALA A 680 -19.41 1.82 17.77
N TYR A 681 -20.20 2.55 16.99
CA TYR A 681 -20.90 1.93 15.86
C TYR A 681 -21.29 2.95 14.79
N SER A 682 -21.43 2.43 13.56
CA SER A 682 -22.19 3.05 12.49
C SER A 682 -23.31 2.10 12.10
N ALA A 683 -24.49 2.31 12.67
CA ALA A 683 -25.60 1.36 12.63
C ALA A 683 -26.93 2.10 12.75
N TRP A 684 -28.04 1.38 12.64
CA TRP A 684 -29.33 1.96 13.01
C TRP A 684 -29.34 2.27 14.51
N LYS A 685 -29.85 3.46 14.85
CA LYS A 685 -30.09 3.79 16.25
C LYS A 685 -31.02 2.71 16.84
N PRO A 686 -30.72 2.17 18.03
CA PRO A 686 -31.56 1.15 18.64
C PRO A 686 -33.04 1.56 18.66
N GLY A 687 -33.90 0.72 18.09
CA GLY A 687 -35.34 0.96 17.99
C GLY A 687 -35.80 1.81 16.80
N THR A 688 -34.91 2.23 15.90
CA THR A 688 -35.25 2.99 14.67
C THR A 688 -34.62 2.36 13.42
N SER A 689 -34.89 2.95 12.25
CA SER A 689 -34.22 2.65 10.97
C SER A 689 -33.25 3.77 10.54
N GLU A 690 -32.96 4.72 11.43
CA GLU A 690 -32.11 5.88 11.17
C GLU A 690 -30.66 5.52 11.48
N ARG A 691 -29.77 5.66 10.50
CA ARG A 691 -28.34 5.37 10.67
C ARG A 691 -27.65 6.53 11.40
N ILE A 692 -26.90 6.20 12.45
CA ILE A 692 -26.07 7.17 13.18
C ILE A 692 -24.64 6.65 13.31
N ASP A 693 -23.69 7.57 13.48
CA ASP A 693 -22.36 7.22 14.00
C ASP A 693 -22.30 7.60 15.48
N HIS A 694 -21.89 6.66 16.33
CA HIS A 694 -21.95 6.82 17.79
C HIS A 694 -20.68 6.28 18.47
N LEU A 695 -20.31 6.91 19.58
CA LEU A 695 -19.24 6.46 20.48
C LEU A 695 -19.64 6.74 21.93
N VAL A 696 -19.41 5.77 22.79
CA VAL A 696 -19.31 5.94 24.25
C VAL A 696 -17.96 5.37 24.70
N ASP A 697 -17.16 6.19 25.36
CA ASP A 697 -15.89 5.79 25.99
C ASP A 697 -15.87 6.33 27.43
N LYS A 698 -16.31 5.48 28.36
CA LYS A 698 -16.46 5.86 29.77
C LYS A 698 -15.12 6.14 30.45
N ALA A 699 -14.03 5.55 29.97
CA ALA A 699 -12.70 5.76 30.53
C ALA A 699 -12.22 7.22 30.39
N VAL A 700 -12.79 7.97 29.43
CA VAL A 700 -12.51 9.40 29.23
C VAL A 700 -13.76 10.28 29.31
N GLY A 701 -14.90 9.70 29.69
CA GLY A 701 -16.18 10.39 29.81
C GLY A 701 -16.78 10.86 28.48
N TRP A 702 -16.37 10.28 27.35
CA TRP A 702 -16.80 10.74 26.03
C TRP A 702 -18.10 10.07 25.58
N GLU A 703 -19.01 10.88 25.05
CA GLU A 703 -20.19 10.45 24.30
C GLU A 703 -20.27 11.29 23.03
N PHE A 704 -20.16 10.67 21.86
CA PHE A 704 -20.28 11.34 20.57
C PHE A 704 -21.44 10.78 19.76
N THR A 705 -22.22 11.65 19.15
CA THR A 705 -23.29 11.26 18.22
C THR A 705 -23.24 12.15 16.99
N ASP A 706 -23.08 11.54 15.82
CA ASP A 706 -23.38 12.13 14.53
C ASP A 706 -24.74 11.59 14.05
N PRO A 707 -25.77 12.45 13.97
CA PRO A 707 -27.10 12.04 13.52
C PRO A 707 -27.18 11.82 12.00
N ARG A 708 -26.12 12.07 11.22
CA ARG A 708 -26.07 11.88 9.76
C ARG A 708 -27.23 12.56 9.02
N ASP A 709 -27.55 13.77 9.47
CA ASP A 709 -28.66 14.60 8.97
C ASP A 709 -30.07 14.01 9.20
N CYS A 710 -30.23 13.00 10.06
CA CYS A 710 -31.54 12.45 10.43
C CYS A 710 -32.35 13.49 11.26
N PRO A 711 -33.44 14.06 10.71
CA PRO A 711 -34.11 15.21 11.31
C PRO A 711 -34.91 14.87 12.57
N ASP A 712 -35.24 13.59 12.80
CA ASP A 712 -36.12 13.16 13.89
C ASP A 712 -35.37 12.81 15.19
N LEU A 713 -34.04 12.89 15.18
CA LEU A 713 -33.21 12.62 16.35
C LEU A 713 -33.14 13.84 17.28
N GLU A 714 -33.01 13.60 18.59
CA GLU A 714 -32.86 14.67 19.59
C GLU A 714 -31.60 15.51 19.31
N VAL A 715 -30.49 14.84 19.03
CA VAL A 715 -29.25 15.45 18.57
C VAL A 715 -29.40 15.79 17.09
N LYS A 716 -29.39 17.08 16.75
CA LYS A 716 -29.55 17.56 15.36
C LYS A 716 -28.25 17.72 14.59
N HIS A 717 -27.13 17.74 15.31
CA HIS A 717 -25.80 18.02 14.76
C HIS A 717 -24.77 17.11 15.41
N PRO A 718 -23.65 16.77 14.72
CA PRO A 718 -22.52 16.09 15.35
C PRO A 718 -22.12 16.75 16.66
N THR A 719 -22.22 16.00 17.75
CA THR A 719 -22.08 16.51 19.11
C THR A 719 -21.16 15.60 19.92
N LEU A 720 -20.12 16.18 20.53
CA LEU A 720 -19.29 15.52 21.54
C LEU A 720 -19.64 16.06 22.92
N LYS A 721 -19.96 15.17 23.84
CA LYS A 721 -20.07 15.43 25.27
C LYS A 721 -18.88 14.84 26.02
N VAL A 722 -18.46 15.54 27.08
CA VAL A 722 -17.49 15.06 28.06
C VAL A 722 -18.15 15.17 29.42
N ASP A 723 -18.27 14.05 30.13
CA ASP A 723 -18.93 13.95 31.44
C ASP A 723 -20.35 14.59 31.40
N ALA A 724 -21.13 14.18 30.39
CA ALA A 724 -22.47 14.68 30.07
C ALA A 724 -22.59 16.17 29.67
N ARG A 725 -21.48 16.94 29.68
CA ARG A 725 -21.46 18.32 29.19
C ARG A 725 -21.14 18.37 27.70
N THR A 726 -21.96 19.03 26.91
CA THR A 726 -21.65 19.34 25.51
C THR A 726 -20.41 20.23 25.42
N VAL A 727 -19.40 19.74 24.71
CA VAL A 727 -18.12 20.46 24.53
C VAL A 727 -17.83 20.79 23.07
N VAL A 728 -18.33 19.99 22.13
CA VAL A 728 -18.21 20.26 20.68
C VAL A 728 -19.56 20.07 20.02
N GLU A 729 -19.94 21.02 19.16
CA GLU A 729 -21.06 20.89 18.22
C GLU A 729 -20.66 21.40 16.83
N LEU A 730 -21.01 20.65 15.78
CA LEU A 730 -20.88 21.09 14.40
C LEU A 730 -22.14 21.84 13.93
N LEU A 731 -22.06 23.15 13.83
CA LEU A 731 -23.14 24.02 13.40
C LEU A 731 -23.17 24.18 11.87
N PRO A 732 -24.32 24.64 11.30
CA PRO A 732 -24.42 24.93 9.88
C PRO A 732 -23.31 25.85 9.35
N GLY A 733 -22.82 25.53 8.15
CA GLY A 733 -21.74 26.25 7.48
C GLY A 733 -20.35 25.91 8.00
N ASP A 734 -20.13 24.68 8.48
CA ASP A 734 -18.86 24.20 9.04
C ASP A 734 -18.31 25.10 10.17
N ARG A 735 -19.22 25.58 11.04
CA ARG A 735 -18.84 26.33 12.24
C ARG A 735 -18.81 25.38 13.43
N LEU A 736 -17.77 25.46 14.24
CA LEU A 736 -17.61 24.59 15.41
C LEU A 736 -17.88 25.42 16.66
N ARG A 737 -18.77 24.93 17.53
CA ARG A 737 -18.83 25.41 18.91
C ARG A 737 -17.90 24.54 19.74
N ILE A 738 -16.82 25.09 20.27
CA ILE A 738 -15.85 24.38 21.13
C ILE A 738 -15.80 25.09 22.47
N ASP A 739 -16.19 24.41 23.55
CA ASP A 739 -16.26 24.98 24.91
C ASP A 739 -17.09 26.28 25.01
N GLY A 740 -18.12 26.41 24.17
CA GLY A 740 -19.00 27.58 24.10
C GLY A 740 -18.55 28.66 23.10
N GLU A 741 -17.31 28.63 22.62
CA GLU A 741 -16.79 29.54 21.59
C GLU A 741 -17.21 29.06 20.20
N ILE A 742 -17.78 29.94 19.36
CA ILE A 742 -18.13 29.61 17.97
C ILE A 742 -17.00 30.07 17.05
N ILE A 743 -16.40 29.12 16.34
CA ILE A 743 -15.21 29.34 15.50
C ILE A 743 -15.50 28.79 14.10
N PRO A 744 -15.16 29.51 13.03
CA PRO A 744 -15.28 28.94 11.68
C PRO A 744 -14.29 27.77 11.53
N GLY A 745 -14.77 26.63 11.04
CA GLY A 745 -13.91 25.45 10.81
C GLY A 745 -12.91 25.66 9.67
N HIS A 746 -13.21 26.58 8.74
CA HIS A 746 -12.30 27.01 7.70
C HIS A 746 -12.04 28.51 7.81
N LEU A 747 -10.80 28.93 7.53
CA LEU A 747 -10.52 30.37 7.39
C LEU A 747 -11.34 30.92 6.21
N PRO A 748 -11.95 32.11 6.35
CA PRO A 748 -12.76 32.70 5.29
C PRO A 748 -11.91 32.89 4.03
N ALA A 749 -12.41 32.40 2.90
CA ALA A 749 -11.80 32.66 1.61
C ALA A 749 -11.94 34.16 1.29
N PRO A 750 -10.95 34.78 0.62
CA PRO A 750 -11.12 36.12 0.09
C PRO A 750 -12.34 36.19 -0.83
N PRO A 751 -13.09 37.30 -0.86
CA PRO A 751 -14.22 37.43 -1.78
C PRO A 751 -13.74 37.25 -3.23
N PRO A 752 -14.54 36.56 -4.08
CA PRO A 752 -14.26 36.45 -5.50
C PRO A 752 -14.12 37.82 -6.16
N LEU A 753 -13.25 37.92 -7.17
CA LEU A 753 -13.14 39.14 -7.96
C LEU A 753 -14.26 39.21 -8.99
N THR A 754 -14.86 40.37 -9.17
CA THR A 754 -15.93 40.63 -10.14
C THR A 754 -15.41 41.14 -11.49
N ALA A 755 -14.10 41.21 -11.65
CA ALA A 755 -13.42 41.58 -12.89
C ALA A 755 -12.11 40.81 -13.04
N ILE A 756 -11.70 40.57 -14.28
CA ILE A 756 -10.38 40.02 -14.62
C ILE A 756 -9.50 41.22 -14.96
N ASP A 757 -8.79 41.76 -13.98
CA ASP A 757 -7.88 42.89 -14.18
C ASP A 757 -6.63 42.70 -13.30
N THR A 758 -5.66 41.97 -13.84
CA THR A 758 -4.39 41.69 -13.16
C THR A 758 -3.27 42.36 -13.95
N ASP A 759 -2.47 43.21 -13.31
CA ASP A 759 -1.41 43.99 -13.92
C ASP A 759 0.00 43.70 -13.38
N PHE A 760 0.14 42.71 -12.50
CA PHE A 760 1.38 42.17 -11.93
C PHE A 760 2.49 43.16 -11.48
N HIS A 761 2.25 44.47 -11.51
CA HIS A 761 3.21 45.52 -11.18
C HIS A 761 3.48 45.59 -9.68
N GLN A 762 2.48 45.25 -8.87
CA GLN A 762 2.53 45.32 -7.41
C GLN A 762 2.60 43.94 -6.74
N GLY A 763 2.78 42.87 -7.51
CA GLY A 763 2.76 41.51 -6.97
C GLY A 763 1.96 40.55 -7.83
N PRO A 764 1.89 39.27 -7.42
CA PRO A 764 1.12 38.24 -8.10
C PRO A 764 -0.40 38.43 -8.04
N GLN A 765 -0.93 39.38 -7.27
CA GLN A 765 -2.37 39.70 -7.20
C GLN A 765 -3.27 38.45 -7.07
N ARG A 766 -2.93 37.57 -6.12
CA ARG A 766 -3.59 36.27 -5.82
C ARG A 766 -3.37 35.15 -6.85
N TRP A 767 -2.63 35.40 -7.93
CA TRP A 767 -2.09 34.34 -8.76
C TRP A 767 -0.97 33.61 -8.04
N HIS A 768 -0.83 32.31 -8.30
CA HIS A 768 0.20 31.50 -7.70
C HIS A 768 0.65 30.39 -8.64
N ALA A 769 1.94 30.03 -8.55
CA ALA A 769 2.52 28.85 -9.18
C ALA A 769 1.88 27.59 -8.60
N ALA A 770 1.28 26.76 -9.45
CA ALA A 770 0.55 25.58 -9.00
C ALA A 770 1.23 24.27 -9.41
N ARG A 771 1.79 24.20 -10.62
CA ARG A 771 2.50 23.02 -11.13
C ARG A 771 3.65 23.41 -12.03
N ASP A 772 4.72 22.62 -11.97
CA ASP A 772 5.90 22.66 -12.86
C ASP A 772 6.56 24.05 -12.94
N ILE A 773 6.46 24.84 -11.86
CA ILE A 773 7.08 26.15 -11.70
C ILE A 773 7.93 26.16 -10.43
N VAL A 774 9.25 26.36 -10.59
CA VAL A 774 10.22 26.38 -9.49
C VAL A 774 10.08 27.65 -8.65
N ARG A 775 9.93 28.79 -9.34
CA ARG A 775 9.88 30.11 -8.72
C ARG A 775 8.85 30.98 -9.41
N LEU A 776 8.11 31.72 -8.60
CA LEU A 776 7.32 32.87 -9.00
C LEU A 776 7.95 34.08 -8.30
N GLN A 777 8.58 34.97 -9.07
CA GLN A 777 9.30 36.12 -8.54
C GLN A 777 8.66 37.42 -9.02
N GLN A 778 8.53 38.38 -8.12
CA GLN A 778 8.17 39.75 -8.50
C GLN A 778 9.37 40.42 -9.17
N LYS A 779 9.15 41.01 -10.34
CA LYS A 779 10.07 41.97 -10.99
C LYS A 779 9.49 43.38 -10.92
N SER A 780 10.21 44.38 -11.41
CA SER A 780 9.79 45.79 -11.39
C SER A 780 8.42 46.04 -12.01
N ASP A 781 8.06 45.28 -13.04
CA ASP A 781 6.91 45.53 -13.90
C ASP A 781 6.17 44.26 -14.35
N ALA A 782 6.51 43.10 -13.79
CA ALA A 782 5.94 41.81 -14.16
C ALA A 782 6.17 40.77 -13.04
N ILE A 783 5.52 39.61 -13.15
CA ILE A 783 5.97 38.39 -12.48
C ILE A 783 6.82 37.55 -13.43
N ALA A 784 7.85 36.90 -12.90
CA ALA A 784 8.68 35.95 -13.62
C ALA A 784 8.42 34.52 -13.11
N LEU A 785 8.16 33.60 -14.04
CA LEU A 785 7.95 32.18 -13.80
C LEU A 785 9.15 31.40 -14.31
N THR A 786 9.82 30.63 -13.45
CA THR A 786 10.84 29.66 -13.86
C THR A 786 10.19 28.29 -14.02
N LEU A 787 10.08 27.81 -15.26
CA LEU A 787 9.42 26.55 -15.60
C LEU A 787 10.35 25.36 -15.34
N CYS A 788 9.82 24.17 -15.02
CA CYS A 788 10.63 22.97 -14.74
C CYS A 788 9.97 21.62 -15.07
N GLY A 789 8.88 21.60 -15.85
CA GLY A 789 8.18 20.37 -16.20
C GLY A 789 7.25 20.52 -17.39
N HIS A 790 6.54 19.45 -17.74
CA HIS A 790 5.77 19.37 -18.98
C HIS A 790 4.49 20.20 -18.98
N ASP A 791 3.93 20.49 -17.81
CA ASP A 791 2.61 21.12 -17.64
C ASP A 791 2.69 22.30 -16.66
N PRO A 792 3.50 23.34 -16.96
CA PRO A 792 3.63 24.47 -16.06
C PRO A 792 2.41 25.37 -16.13
N TYR A 793 1.86 25.71 -14.98
CA TYR A 793 0.74 26.64 -14.92
C TYR A 793 0.63 27.39 -13.59
N ILE A 794 0.07 28.60 -13.69
CA ILE A 794 -0.38 29.40 -12.56
C ILE A 794 -1.91 29.36 -12.47
N ILE A 795 -2.44 29.40 -11.25
CA ILE A 795 -3.89 29.51 -11.00
C ILE A 795 -4.18 30.92 -10.48
N GLY A 796 -5.22 31.53 -11.04
CA GLY A 796 -5.70 32.85 -10.65
C GLY A 796 -6.65 32.84 -9.44
N PRO A 797 -7.12 34.01 -9.01
CA PRO A 797 -8.10 34.13 -7.93
C PRO A 797 -9.44 33.45 -8.26
N GLN A 798 -10.25 33.22 -7.22
CA GLN A 798 -11.68 32.96 -7.42
C GLN A 798 -12.34 34.17 -8.08
N LEU A 799 -13.25 33.90 -9.02
CA LEU A 799 -13.95 34.90 -9.80
C LEU A 799 -15.48 34.77 -9.62
N ASP A 800 -16.18 35.86 -9.86
CA ASP A 800 -17.63 35.91 -10.06
C ASP A 800 -17.89 36.86 -11.24
N VAL A 801 -17.47 36.42 -12.42
CA VAL A 801 -17.44 37.22 -13.64
C VAL A 801 -18.37 36.61 -14.69
N PRO A 802 -19.44 37.31 -15.14
CA PRO A 802 -20.24 36.86 -16.27
C PRO A 802 -19.36 36.76 -17.51
N GLY A 803 -19.30 35.60 -18.16
CA GLY A 803 -18.48 35.38 -19.35
C GLY A 803 -18.84 36.31 -20.50
N ASP A 804 -20.10 36.73 -20.61
CA ASP A 804 -20.54 37.72 -21.61
C ASP A 804 -20.01 39.14 -21.35
N ALA A 805 -19.57 39.44 -20.12
CA ALA A 805 -18.93 40.70 -19.77
C ALA A 805 -17.45 40.76 -20.19
N VAL A 806 -16.85 39.63 -20.57
CA VAL A 806 -15.45 39.55 -21.03
C VAL A 806 -15.43 38.83 -22.37
N ARG A 807 -15.36 39.61 -23.45
CA ARG A 807 -15.30 39.09 -24.82
C ARG A 807 -13.88 38.66 -25.18
N THR A 808 -12.89 39.41 -24.72
CA THR A 808 -11.48 39.17 -25.03
C THR A 808 -10.66 39.08 -23.75
N LEU A 809 -9.81 38.06 -23.61
CA LEU A 809 -8.73 38.06 -22.63
C LEU A 809 -7.45 38.61 -23.27
N ILE A 810 -6.80 39.52 -22.56
CA ILE A 810 -5.52 40.09 -22.93
C ILE A 810 -4.46 39.53 -22.00
N VAL A 811 -3.43 38.92 -22.58
CA VAL A 811 -2.24 38.49 -21.84
C VAL A 811 -1.04 39.27 -22.38
N THR A 812 -0.35 40.01 -21.53
CA THR A 812 0.92 40.66 -21.91
C THR A 812 2.07 39.89 -21.26
N MET A 813 2.91 39.28 -22.09
CA MET A 813 4.01 38.42 -21.63
C MET A 813 5.20 38.46 -22.59
N ARG A 814 6.36 38.02 -22.11
CA ARG A 814 7.55 37.72 -22.93
C ARG A 814 8.18 36.40 -22.51
N THR A 815 8.84 35.75 -23.46
CA THR A 815 9.52 34.48 -23.25
C THR A 815 10.62 34.31 -24.28
N PRO A 816 11.77 33.71 -23.93
CA PRO A 816 12.85 33.45 -24.88
C PRO A 816 12.50 32.36 -25.90
N GLN A 817 11.35 31.69 -25.77
CA GLN A 817 10.98 30.54 -26.60
C GLN A 817 9.58 30.71 -27.21
N ALA A 818 9.45 30.31 -28.47
CA ALA A 818 8.17 30.25 -29.15
C ALA A 818 7.44 28.96 -28.77
N GLY A 819 6.12 28.96 -28.84
CA GLY A 819 5.33 27.79 -28.49
C GLY A 819 3.85 28.05 -28.45
N LYS A 820 3.15 27.33 -27.57
CA LYS A 820 1.70 27.40 -27.42
C LYS A 820 1.37 27.60 -25.94
N ALA A 821 0.65 28.68 -25.66
CA ALA A 821 0.07 28.95 -24.34
C ALA A 821 -1.40 28.52 -24.31
N ALA A 822 -1.94 28.35 -23.11
CA ALA A 822 -3.35 28.06 -22.90
C ALA A 822 -3.94 28.85 -21.73
N ILE A 823 -5.22 29.22 -21.86
CA ILE A 823 -6.07 29.65 -20.76
C ILE A 823 -7.12 28.57 -20.55
N PHE A 824 -7.23 28.10 -19.32
CA PHE A 824 -8.32 27.27 -18.85
C PHE A 824 -9.19 28.07 -17.89
N TRP A 825 -10.46 27.70 -17.79
CA TRP A 825 -11.38 28.34 -16.84
C TRP A 825 -12.30 27.32 -16.18
N LYS A 826 -12.89 27.77 -15.07
CA LYS A 826 -13.98 27.10 -14.37
C LYS A 826 -15.25 27.90 -14.56
N THR A 827 -16.38 27.21 -14.50
CA THR A 827 -17.68 27.85 -14.43
C THR A 827 -18.43 27.41 -13.18
N LYS A 828 -19.56 28.05 -12.88
CA LYS A 828 -20.44 27.58 -11.80
C LYS A 828 -21.02 26.18 -12.08
N ALA A 829 -21.30 25.86 -13.35
CA ALA A 829 -21.79 24.55 -13.76
C ALA A 829 -20.68 23.50 -13.85
N GLU A 830 -19.46 23.92 -14.21
CA GLU A 830 -18.28 23.05 -14.33
C GLU A 830 -17.13 23.57 -13.45
N PRO A 831 -17.09 23.18 -12.16
CA PRO A 831 -16.15 23.73 -11.19
C PRO A 831 -14.70 23.19 -11.29
N ALA A 832 -14.42 22.33 -12.28
CA ALA A 832 -13.10 21.73 -12.52
C ALA A 832 -12.50 22.26 -13.82
N PHE A 833 -11.18 22.45 -13.87
CA PHE A 833 -10.48 22.73 -15.13
C PHE A 833 -10.51 21.49 -16.01
N ARG A 834 -10.96 21.63 -17.27
CA ARG A 834 -11.12 20.52 -18.22
C ARG A 834 -10.68 20.95 -19.62
N PRO A 835 -10.25 20.02 -20.48
CA PRO A 835 -9.88 20.33 -21.87
C PRO A 835 -10.98 21.02 -22.68
N GLY A 836 -12.26 20.78 -22.33
CA GLY A 836 -13.41 21.42 -22.98
C GLY A 836 -13.65 22.88 -22.58
N ALA A 837 -12.98 23.38 -21.53
CA ALA A 837 -13.02 24.76 -21.07
C ALA A 837 -11.60 25.37 -21.17
N MET A 838 -11.06 25.37 -22.39
CA MET A 838 -9.70 25.78 -22.71
C MET A 838 -9.66 26.56 -24.02
N LYS A 839 -8.80 27.57 -24.09
CA LYS A 839 -8.42 28.23 -25.34
C LYS A 839 -6.91 28.37 -25.41
N THR A 840 -6.35 27.99 -26.56
CA THR A 840 -4.91 28.01 -26.79
C THR A 840 -4.53 29.06 -27.81
N PHE A 841 -3.33 29.63 -27.68
CA PHE A 841 -2.82 30.65 -28.61
C PHE A 841 -1.32 30.51 -28.85
N PRO A 842 -0.81 30.87 -30.04
CA PRO A 842 0.61 30.81 -30.34
C PRO A 842 1.36 31.93 -29.62
N VAL A 843 2.54 31.61 -29.11
CA VAL A 843 3.46 32.52 -28.43
C VAL A 843 4.72 32.68 -29.27
N VAL A 844 5.23 33.90 -29.35
CA VAL A 844 6.39 34.27 -30.18
C VAL A 844 7.57 34.54 -29.25
N ALA A 845 8.72 33.91 -29.53
CA ALA A 845 9.95 34.16 -28.81
C ALA A 845 10.38 35.63 -28.91
N GLY A 846 10.91 36.18 -27.82
CA GLY A 846 11.52 37.51 -27.80
C GLY A 846 11.74 38.05 -26.39
N ASP A 847 12.57 39.07 -26.31
CA ASP A 847 12.89 39.84 -25.11
C ASP A 847 11.92 41.01 -24.86
N VAL A 848 11.05 41.32 -25.83
CA VAL A 848 10.02 42.37 -25.73
C VAL A 848 8.67 41.79 -25.29
N PHE A 849 7.98 42.50 -24.39
CA PHE A 849 6.60 42.18 -24.02
C PHE A 849 5.67 42.27 -25.24
N ARG A 850 4.92 41.19 -25.46
CA ARG A 850 3.91 41.10 -26.51
C ARG A 850 2.53 40.94 -25.89
N THR A 851 1.55 41.55 -26.52
CA THR A 851 0.15 41.49 -26.10
C THR A 851 -0.60 40.50 -26.97
N TYR A 852 -1.15 39.47 -26.34
CA TYR A 852 -1.96 38.42 -26.95
C TYR A 852 -3.43 38.69 -26.65
N ARG A 853 -4.25 38.80 -27.70
CA ARG A 853 -5.70 39.01 -27.60
C ARG A 853 -6.41 37.70 -27.92
N ILE A 854 -7.11 37.15 -26.94
CA ILE A 854 -7.73 35.83 -26.98
C ILE A 854 -9.24 36.02 -26.96
N ASP A 855 -9.90 35.79 -28.08
CA ASP A 855 -11.38 35.88 -28.17
C ASP A 855 -12.02 34.77 -27.31
N MET A 856 -12.64 35.12 -26.20
CA MET A 856 -13.32 34.14 -25.33
C MET A 856 -14.78 33.98 -25.69
N HIS A 857 -15.40 35.00 -26.28
CA HIS A 857 -16.84 35.03 -26.56
C HIS A 857 -17.28 33.99 -27.60
N SER A 858 -16.37 33.59 -28.51
CA SER A 858 -16.65 32.50 -29.45
C SER A 858 -16.71 31.11 -28.81
N HIS A 859 -16.24 30.96 -27.56
CA HIS A 859 -16.21 29.66 -26.90
C HIS A 859 -17.52 29.40 -26.12
N SER A 860 -18.22 28.31 -26.46
CA SER A 860 -19.52 27.97 -25.86
C SER A 860 -19.45 27.73 -24.34
N ALA A 861 -18.37 27.14 -23.84
CA ALA A 861 -18.12 26.97 -22.40
C ALA A 861 -17.75 28.28 -21.66
N TRP A 862 -17.62 29.41 -22.35
CA TRP A 862 -17.39 30.73 -21.75
C TRP A 862 -18.64 31.61 -21.88
N LYS A 863 -19.18 31.71 -23.10
CA LYS A 863 -20.36 32.52 -23.42
C LYS A 863 -21.57 32.11 -22.56
N GLY A 864 -22.23 33.10 -21.96
CA GLY A 864 -23.38 32.89 -21.08
C GLY A 864 -23.09 32.14 -19.77
N GLN A 865 -21.82 31.86 -19.45
CA GLN A 865 -21.45 31.17 -18.21
C GLN A 865 -21.02 32.16 -17.13
N MET A 866 -21.14 31.75 -15.86
CA MET A 866 -20.47 32.46 -14.76
C MET A 866 -19.07 31.88 -14.59
N ILE A 867 -18.03 32.67 -14.83
CA ILE A 867 -16.63 32.26 -14.73
C ILE A 867 -16.19 32.36 -13.28
N THR A 868 -15.67 31.25 -12.74
CA THR A 868 -15.36 31.11 -11.30
C THR A 868 -13.87 30.98 -11.00
N GLY A 869 -13.03 30.87 -12.03
CA GLY A 869 -11.57 30.87 -11.87
C GLY A 869 -10.83 30.68 -13.20
N LEU A 870 -9.55 31.05 -13.21
CA LEU A 870 -8.65 30.92 -14.35
C LEU A 870 -7.42 30.09 -14.01
N ARG A 871 -6.90 29.41 -15.02
CA ARG A 871 -5.58 28.78 -15.04
C ARG A 871 -4.86 29.26 -16.31
N PHE A 872 -3.62 29.69 -16.16
CA PHE A 872 -2.78 30.12 -17.27
C PHE A 872 -1.57 29.21 -17.41
N ASP A 873 -1.41 28.67 -18.61
CA ASP A 873 -0.35 27.76 -18.99
C ASP A 873 0.56 28.51 -19.97
N PRO A 874 1.69 29.08 -19.52
CA PRO A 874 2.51 29.96 -20.34
C PRO A 874 3.13 29.25 -21.55
N LEU A 875 3.68 28.05 -21.36
CA LEU A 875 4.31 27.22 -22.39
C LEU A 875 4.38 25.77 -21.91
N ALA A 876 4.11 24.78 -22.76
CA ALA A 876 4.53 23.41 -22.48
C ALA A 876 6.05 23.30 -22.74
N HIS A 877 6.89 23.40 -21.70
CA HIS A 877 8.34 23.38 -21.88
C HIS A 877 9.12 22.74 -20.73
N GLU A 878 10.08 21.90 -21.08
CA GLU A 878 10.78 20.98 -20.17
C GLU A 878 12.17 21.48 -19.74
N SER A 879 12.37 22.80 -19.62
CA SER A 879 13.65 23.43 -19.21
C SER A 879 13.42 24.68 -18.35
N ASP A 880 14.50 25.22 -17.75
CA ASP A 880 14.57 26.44 -16.91
C ASP A 880 14.22 27.75 -17.66
N THR A 881 13.23 27.69 -18.54
CA THR A 881 12.71 28.82 -19.29
C THR A 881 12.08 29.79 -18.31
N VAL A 882 12.45 31.07 -18.44
CA VAL A 882 11.82 32.16 -17.69
C VAL A 882 10.76 32.81 -18.57
N VAL A 883 9.51 32.75 -18.13
CA VAL A 883 8.40 33.48 -18.75
C VAL A 883 8.03 34.65 -17.86
N GLU A 884 7.98 35.84 -18.43
CA GLU A 884 7.57 37.04 -17.69
C GLU A 884 6.20 37.49 -18.15
N ILE A 885 5.32 37.77 -17.18
CA ILE A 885 3.93 38.14 -17.41
C ILE A 885 3.68 39.48 -16.76
N GLN A 886 3.33 40.46 -17.57
CA GLN A 886 3.00 41.79 -17.12
C GLN A 886 1.51 41.89 -16.78
N SER A 887 0.60 41.25 -17.54
CA SER A 887 -0.83 41.38 -17.22
C SER A 887 -1.68 40.23 -17.77
N ILE A 888 -2.82 40.00 -17.11
CA ILE A 888 -3.94 39.18 -17.58
C ILE A 888 -5.23 39.97 -17.32
N ARG A 889 -5.90 40.44 -18.38
CA ARG A 889 -7.06 41.34 -18.29
C ARG A 889 -8.21 40.90 -19.17
N GLY A 890 -9.45 41.22 -18.80
CA GLY A 890 -10.67 41.00 -19.58
C GLY A 890 -11.22 42.30 -20.15
N GLU A 891 -11.64 42.26 -21.43
CA GLU A 891 -12.28 43.34 -22.18
C GLU A 891 -13.65 42.95 -22.73
#